data_AF-A0A8H7H519-F1
#
_entry.id   AF-A0A8H7H519-F1
#
_cell.length_a   1.000
_cell.length_b   1.000
_cell.length_c   1.000
_cell.angle_alpha   90.00
_cell.angle_beta   90.00
_cell.angle_gamma   90.00
#
_symmetry.space_group_name_H-M   'P 1'
#
loop_
_entity.id
_entity.type
_entity.pdbx_description
1 polymer ?
#
loop_
_entity_poly.entity_id
_entity_poly.type
_entity_poly.pdbx_seq_one_letter_code
_entity_poly.pdbx_strand_id
1 'polypeptide(L)'
;MSSNQNTASSSAAFVTLASRDAATLRRVSPMRHSALFEELVQGIASTRNVFVMLGDAAMAGSGLAMLHQTAEGGSGNSYWDMIRNATQDVMNLSKDQLARYNCVMALQRIKARSANRNRYIDYLEQLASANSLAGCVTASIDGLEGRWSANVAAKVTGLYGDNSCLRCLTSSCQGLGEAATKELDDIFTNPPNLKPSGDDPRICKDCTRKDLKNNKLRRSGNNKTRSLRPSVQSRVALLFIPVEIPDYNDPTGDYVDDSAWEGSKVGQSKHARGKGKEKIVEKPEVIVISDSKDSNDSNPSTQPALKSRQRMKKHIELTQTELTPQFYNGEAYLFLLVGPPPQDPEVLHLVHAFADSVHSRAGAVICLSEVPLPGTKNNYIDFQLEGNLNLTFGEILQAMEQMAAMEAYGSAPPRLANSDLWFEVGSQSLTKGLSNGVTSYFEGMYPSARRKRRPLDNDSEDDDPEELGSGDDDFAYHDACLIFNFFSQEGTRSIEDAKESFVCPDCWDHHKDGLYPPMCRDSVELQTSKWPRLVMVVYYLQEFWPHTQHLITMTSGLWKQLGWEFQGFSVRLQHLQDRSNVTAQLQWEAGSFQFMAVFITHGLTGDQGYQLDDSKAVPPLNLLQLTLPVAQTAVNGASLTLVFFFACGHPMMSPTTVSMLQDWVNKDKEQRTLVACLNKKLLPVYMFNWLNKATKALAEEPDAAQKTLRLSWLRDSIAPSHSDLLFMSNGHAAEMWLYAPFQSRPLGRPLPSLLSVCPCSSEGENQRWKKIWKVDHNGKSGKQLCDVEVKAICRACRQKWPLPQEDMKGILVKVNGVYAAIVPYFL
;
A
#
# COMPACT_ATOMS: atom_id res chain seq x y z
N MET A 1 -36.46 8.22 -3.65
CA MET A 1 -35.31 7.71 -4.43
C MET A 1 -34.24 8.78 -4.36
N SER A 2 -33.32 8.63 -3.41
CA SER A 2 -32.34 9.65 -3.04
C SER A 2 -30.96 9.01 -3.13
N SER A 3 -30.23 9.28 -4.21
CA SER A 3 -28.85 8.82 -4.38
C SER A 3 -27.90 9.88 -3.83
N ASN A 4 -27.56 9.79 -2.54
CA ASN A 4 -26.40 10.49 -1.99
C ASN A 4 -25.14 9.73 -2.44
N GLN A 5 -24.47 10.25 -3.47
CA GLN A 5 -23.11 9.81 -3.81
C GLN A 5 -22.12 10.60 -2.95
N ASN A 6 -21.46 9.91 -2.04
CA ASN A 6 -20.34 10.41 -1.24
C ASN A 6 -19.16 10.73 -2.17
N THR A 7 -18.86 12.02 -2.38
CA THR A 7 -17.69 12.52 -3.13
C THR A 7 -16.50 12.90 -2.24
N ALA A 8 -16.57 12.67 -0.92
CA ALA A 8 -15.45 12.83 0.00
C ALA A 8 -14.70 11.49 0.15
N SER A 9 -13.60 11.30 -0.60
CA SER A 9 -12.67 10.14 -0.40
C SER A 9 -11.32 10.24 -1.13
N SER A 10 -11.10 11.20 -2.03
CA SER A 10 -9.88 11.19 -2.87
C SER A 10 -8.64 11.75 -2.16
N SER A 11 -8.74 12.89 -1.49
CA SER A 11 -7.59 13.64 -0.93
C SER A 11 -6.82 12.90 0.18
N ALA A 12 -7.51 12.19 1.07
CA ALA A 12 -6.89 11.51 2.20
C ALA A 12 -6.10 10.25 1.77
N ALA A 13 -6.49 9.61 0.66
CA ALA A 13 -5.83 8.40 0.15
C ALA A 13 -4.44 8.69 -0.44
N PHE A 14 -4.18 9.93 -0.84
CA PHE A 14 -2.97 10.29 -1.58
C PHE A 14 -1.80 10.82 -0.74
N VAL A 15 -2.04 11.49 0.39
CA VAL A 15 -0.93 11.88 1.30
C VAL A 15 -0.44 10.70 2.12
N THR A 16 -1.33 9.74 2.42
CA THR A 16 -0.89 8.45 2.93
C THR A 16 0.02 7.75 1.88
N LEU A 17 -0.32 7.76 0.59
CA LEU A 17 0.59 7.31 -0.50
C LEU A 17 1.94 8.06 -0.54
N ALA A 18 1.99 9.39 -0.41
CA ALA A 18 3.25 10.14 -0.42
C ALA A 18 4.11 9.90 0.84
N SER A 19 3.49 9.61 1.98
CA SER A 19 4.18 9.24 3.22
C SER A 19 4.79 7.82 3.18
N ARG A 20 4.25 6.95 2.30
CA ARG A 20 4.59 5.53 2.10
C ARG A 20 5.80 5.28 1.20
N ASP A 21 6.20 6.27 0.38
CA ASP A 21 7.42 6.18 -0.46
C ASP A 21 8.73 6.40 0.32
N ALA A 22 8.65 6.58 1.65
CA ALA A 22 9.83 6.46 2.50
C ALA A 22 10.36 5.03 2.37
N ALA A 23 11.56 4.86 1.81
CA ALA A 23 12.21 3.56 1.62
C ALA A 23 12.42 2.75 2.92
N THR A 24 12.07 3.32 4.07
CA THR A 24 12.25 2.78 5.42
C THR A 24 10.95 2.87 6.22
N LEU A 25 10.51 1.72 6.74
CA LEU A 25 9.42 1.59 7.71
C LEU A 25 9.59 2.57 8.88
N ARG A 26 8.55 3.36 9.19
CA ARG A 26 8.58 4.32 10.29
C ARG A 26 8.41 3.60 11.62
N ARG A 27 9.48 3.59 12.42
CA ARG A 27 9.49 2.97 13.75
C ARG A 27 9.21 4.03 14.81
N VAL A 28 8.19 3.78 15.62
CA VAL A 28 7.73 4.66 16.68
C VAL A 28 7.88 3.91 17.99
N SER A 29 8.70 4.42 18.90
CA SER A 29 8.93 3.83 20.22
C SER A 29 8.44 4.84 21.26
N PRO A 30 7.77 4.41 22.33
CA PRO A 30 7.25 5.32 23.35
C PRO A 30 8.38 6.15 24.00
N MET A 31 9.59 5.60 24.08
CA MET A 31 10.74 6.31 24.67
C MET A 31 11.38 7.34 23.72
N ARG A 32 11.37 7.08 22.40
CA ARG A 32 12.05 7.94 21.41
C ARG A 32 11.11 8.94 20.76
N HIS A 33 9.84 8.60 20.69
CA HIS A 33 8.83 9.29 19.90
C HIS A 33 7.53 9.43 20.69
N SER A 34 7.59 9.81 21.97
CA SER A 34 6.46 9.79 22.91
C SER A 34 5.20 10.50 22.38
N ALA A 35 5.34 11.73 21.86
CA ALA A 35 4.21 12.49 21.33
C ALA A 35 3.55 11.80 20.13
N LEU A 36 4.35 11.30 19.18
CA LEU A 36 3.82 10.58 18.02
C LEU A 36 3.22 9.23 18.42
N PHE A 37 3.83 8.56 19.40
CA PHE A 37 3.32 7.31 19.95
C PHE A 37 1.93 7.53 20.59
N GLU A 38 1.77 8.58 21.39
CA GLU A 38 0.49 8.96 21.99
C GLU A 38 -0.56 9.32 20.93
N GLU A 39 -0.19 10.09 19.90
CA GLU A 39 -1.05 10.40 18.75
C GLU A 39 -1.52 9.13 18.03
N LEU A 40 -0.62 8.16 17.81
CA LEU A 40 -0.96 6.88 17.19
C LEU A 40 -1.88 6.02 18.08
N VAL A 41 -1.63 5.98 19.40
CA VAL A 41 -2.50 5.29 20.37
C VAL A 41 -3.90 5.88 20.36
N GLN A 42 -4.03 7.21 20.39
CA GLN A 42 -5.32 7.90 20.29
C GLN A 42 -5.98 7.67 18.93
N GLY A 43 -5.20 7.63 17.84
CA GLY A 43 -5.68 7.28 16.51
C GLY A 43 -6.27 5.86 16.44
N ILE A 44 -5.58 4.88 17.03
CA ILE A 44 -6.06 3.49 17.12
C ILE A 44 -7.35 3.42 17.96
N ALA A 45 -7.37 4.08 19.11
CA ALA A 45 -8.52 4.08 20.03
C ALA A 45 -9.78 4.73 19.42
N SER A 46 -9.60 5.76 18.60
CA SER A 46 -10.70 6.52 17.98
C SER A 46 -11.26 5.90 16.71
N THR A 47 -10.50 5.04 16.03
CA THR A 47 -10.87 4.51 14.71
C THR A 47 -12.03 3.53 14.79
N ARG A 48 -13.04 3.74 13.93
CA ARG A 48 -14.10 2.74 13.67
C ARG A 48 -13.72 1.82 12.52
N ASN A 49 -14.30 0.61 12.52
CA ASN A 49 -14.02 -0.43 11.53
C ASN A 49 -12.52 -0.77 11.49
N VAL A 50 -12.03 -1.36 12.57
CA VAL A 50 -10.68 -1.89 12.70
C VAL A 50 -10.68 -3.33 12.24
N PHE A 51 -9.80 -3.66 11.30
CA PHE A 51 -9.48 -5.03 10.95
C PHE A 51 -8.20 -5.44 11.67
N VAL A 52 -8.21 -6.59 12.34
CA VAL A 52 -7.08 -7.06 13.13
C VAL A 52 -6.53 -8.34 12.51
N MET A 53 -5.21 -8.45 12.43
CA MET A 53 -4.55 -9.70 12.10
C MET A 53 -3.45 -10.06 13.08
N LEU A 54 -3.51 -11.30 13.54
CA LEU A 54 -2.74 -11.80 14.67
C LEU A 54 -1.63 -12.76 14.23
N GLY A 55 -0.42 -12.53 14.75
CA GLY A 55 0.59 -13.57 14.88
C GLY A 55 0.66 -14.10 16.32
N ASP A 56 1.27 -15.27 16.51
CA ASP A 56 1.42 -15.95 17.81
C ASP A 56 1.96 -15.04 18.94
N ALA A 57 2.77 -14.03 18.58
CA ALA A 57 3.37 -13.10 19.54
C ALA A 57 2.33 -12.31 20.35
N ALA A 58 1.14 -12.06 19.82
CA ALA A 58 0.10 -11.33 20.54
C ALA A 58 -0.50 -12.10 21.70
N MET A 59 -0.38 -13.42 21.67
CA MET A 59 -0.78 -14.30 22.76
C MET A 59 0.33 -14.44 23.80
N ALA A 60 1.46 -13.73 23.64
CA ALA A 60 2.48 -13.63 24.67
C ALA A 60 1.86 -13.09 25.99
N GLY A 61 2.18 -13.77 27.09
CA GLY A 61 1.61 -13.49 28.40
C GLY A 61 0.35 -14.28 28.75
N SER A 62 -0.28 -14.99 27.81
CA SER A 62 -1.40 -15.92 28.11
C SER A 62 -0.95 -17.20 28.84
N GLY A 63 0.36 -17.47 28.85
CA GLY A 63 0.95 -18.71 29.37
C GLY A 63 1.04 -19.83 28.34
N LEU A 64 0.71 -19.56 27.07
CA LEU A 64 0.84 -20.53 25.98
C LEU A 64 2.18 -20.44 25.25
N ALA A 65 2.70 -21.60 24.86
CA ALA A 65 3.85 -21.71 23.98
C ALA A 65 3.47 -21.31 22.54
N MET A 66 4.36 -20.57 21.88
CA MET A 66 4.20 -20.18 20.46
C MET A 66 4.38 -21.38 19.54
N LEU A 67 3.84 -21.36 18.32
CA LEU A 67 3.88 -22.53 17.41
C LEU A 67 5.30 -22.89 16.98
N HIS A 68 6.22 -21.92 16.97
CA HIS A 68 7.62 -22.13 16.65
C HIS A 68 8.46 -22.67 17.82
N GLN A 69 7.92 -22.68 19.04
CA GLN A 69 8.61 -23.26 20.20
C GLN A 69 8.53 -24.79 20.17
N THR A 70 9.54 -25.42 20.78
CA THR A 70 9.62 -26.87 20.93
C THR A 70 8.42 -27.39 21.71
N ALA A 71 7.73 -28.40 21.16
CA ALA A 71 6.58 -29.00 21.81
C ALA A 71 7.01 -29.75 23.08
N GLU A 72 6.31 -29.52 24.18
CA GLU A 72 6.55 -30.23 25.43
C GLU A 72 6.24 -31.72 25.28
N GLY A 73 7.16 -32.58 25.73
CA GLY A 73 7.05 -34.03 25.54
C GLY A 73 7.27 -34.51 24.09
N GLY A 74 7.64 -33.61 23.17
CA GLY A 74 7.94 -33.92 21.78
C GLY A 74 9.39 -34.39 21.56
N SER A 75 9.65 -34.96 20.38
CA SER A 75 10.99 -35.41 19.94
C SER A 75 11.92 -34.24 19.54
N GLY A 76 11.84 -33.09 20.22
CA GLY A 76 12.55 -31.87 19.85
C GLY A 76 11.94 -31.07 18.69
N ASN A 77 10.79 -31.49 18.16
CA ASN A 77 10.09 -30.78 17.10
C ASN A 77 9.29 -29.58 17.65
N SER A 78 9.18 -28.50 16.86
CA SER A 78 8.23 -27.43 17.16
C SER A 78 6.78 -27.88 16.98
N TYR A 79 5.81 -27.17 17.59
CA TYR A 79 4.39 -27.43 17.33
C TYR A 79 4.07 -27.30 15.83
N TRP A 80 4.65 -26.31 15.16
CA TRP A 80 4.48 -26.09 13.73
C TRP A 80 5.00 -27.25 12.87
N ASP A 81 6.17 -27.80 13.20
CA ASP A 81 6.72 -28.97 12.49
C ASP A 81 5.83 -30.21 12.69
N MET A 82 5.28 -30.37 13.89
CA MET A 82 4.32 -31.45 14.17
C MET A 82 3.04 -31.30 13.34
N ILE A 83 2.46 -30.09 13.28
CA ILE A 83 1.28 -29.80 12.45
C ILE A 83 1.60 -30.07 10.98
N ARG A 84 2.74 -29.60 10.48
CA ARG A 84 3.19 -29.82 9.10
C ARG A 84 3.31 -31.31 8.76
N ASN A 85 4.01 -32.06 9.59
CA ASN A 85 4.19 -33.50 9.40
C ASN A 85 2.86 -34.26 9.48
N ALA A 86 1.94 -33.84 10.35
CA ALA A 86 0.62 -34.46 10.52
C ALA A 86 -0.36 -34.15 9.37
N THR A 87 -0.14 -33.06 8.62
CA THR A 87 -1.12 -32.53 7.66
C THR A 87 -0.66 -32.58 6.20
N GLN A 88 0.64 -32.69 5.93
CA GLN A 88 1.16 -32.84 4.57
C GLN A 88 1.12 -34.28 4.07
N ASP A 89 1.44 -35.25 4.94
CA ASP A 89 1.44 -36.67 4.58
C ASP A 89 0.43 -37.49 5.39
N VAL A 90 -0.82 -37.04 5.27
CA VAL A 90 -1.90 -37.48 6.14
C VAL A 90 -2.18 -38.98 6.06
N MET A 91 -1.94 -39.57 4.89
CA MET A 91 -2.21 -40.99 4.61
C MET A 91 -1.10 -41.91 5.10
N ASN A 92 0.14 -41.42 5.19
CA ASN A 92 1.29 -42.22 5.59
C ASN A 92 1.63 -42.09 7.08
N LEU A 93 0.94 -41.25 7.85
CA LEU A 93 1.11 -41.24 9.31
C LEU A 93 0.88 -42.63 9.91
N SER A 94 1.88 -43.08 10.66
CA SER A 94 1.75 -44.25 11.52
C SER A 94 0.76 -43.96 12.65
N LYS A 95 0.20 -45.03 13.24
CA LYS A 95 -0.70 -44.89 14.39
C LYS A 95 -0.01 -44.18 15.56
N ASP A 96 1.26 -44.47 15.78
CA ASP A 96 2.04 -43.91 16.89
C ASP A 96 2.35 -42.43 16.66
N GLN A 97 2.67 -42.02 15.42
CA GLN A 97 2.84 -40.60 15.10
C GLN A 97 1.55 -39.82 15.27
N LEU A 98 0.41 -40.37 14.84
CA LEU A 98 -0.90 -39.72 15.03
C LEU A 98 -1.29 -39.64 16.51
N ALA A 99 -1.04 -40.72 17.28
CA ALA A 99 -1.29 -40.72 18.72
C ALA A 99 -0.43 -39.68 19.44
N ARG A 100 0.85 -39.56 19.09
CA ARG A 100 1.76 -38.53 19.63
C ARG A 100 1.30 -37.13 19.27
N TYR A 101 0.93 -36.90 18.01
CA TYR A 101 0.39 -35.61 17.57
C TYR A 101 -0.86 -35.23 18.36
N ASN A 102 -1.82 -36.15 18.48
CA ASN A 102 -3.05 -35.91 19.24
C ASN A 102 -2.79 -35.66 20.72
N CYS A 103 -1.85 -36.39 21.34
CA CYS A 103 -1.45 -36.21 22.73
C CYS A 103 -0.88 -34.79 22.97
N VAL A 104 0.11 -34.37 22.17
CA VAL A 104 0.72 -33.04 22.30
C VAL A 104 -0.32 -31.93 22.09
N MET A 105 -1.18 -32.08 21.08
CA MET A 105 -2.20 -31.08 20.79
C MET A 105 -3.33 -31.06 21.83
N ALA A 106 -3.63 -32.19 22.49
CA ALA A 106 -4.52 -32.26 23.63
C ALA A 106 -3.94 -31.55 24.87
N LEU A 107 -2.64 -31.74 25.15
CA LEU A 107 -1.96 -31.00 26.22
C LEU A 107 -2.02 -29.49 25.97
N GLN A 108 -1.78 -29.06 24.73
CA GLN A 108 -1.88 -27.64 24.36
C GLN A 108 -3.32 -27.11 24.49
N ARG A 109 -4.34 -27.87 24.07
CA ARG A 109 -5.75 -27.51 24.29
C ARG A 109 -6.08 -27.35 25.77
N ILE A 110 -5.65 -28.29 26.62
CA ILE A 110 -5.90 -28.25 28.06
C ILE A 110 -5.30 -26.97 28.63
N LYS A 111 -4.05 -26.65 28.25
CA LYS A 111 -3.40 -25.40 28.66
C LYS A 111 -4.14 -24.16 28.16
N ALA A 112 -4.62 -24.15 26.91
CA ALA A 112 -5.41 -23.05 26.36
C ALA A 112 -6.68 -22.80 27.18
N ARG A 113 -7.37 -23.86 27.66
CA ARG A 113 -8.52 -23.69 28.56
C ARG A 113 -8.15 -23.09 29.92
N SER A 114 -6.93 -23.24 30.38
CA SER A 114 -6.44 -22.58 31.61
C SER A 114 -5.69 -21.27 31.36
N ALA A 115 -5.54 -20.85 30.09
CA ALA A 115 -4.74 -19.69 29.75
C ALA A 115 -5.35 -18.39 30.29
N ASN A 116 -4.47 -17.48 30.71
CA ASN A 116 -4.87 -16.21 31.24
C ASN A 116 -5.35 -15.29 30.11
N ARG A 117 -6.39 -14.52 30.43
CA ARG A 117 -6.85 -13.41 29.60
C ARG A 117 -5.79 -12.30 29.62
N ASN A 118 -5.45 -11.75 28.45
CA ASN A 118 -4.47 -10.67 28.29
C ASN A 118 -5.14 -9.38 27.79
N ARG A 119 -4.38 -8.26 27.76
CA ARG A 119 -4.91 -6.95 27.36
C ARG A 119 -5.34 -6.89 25.90
N TYR A 120 -4.78 -7.73 25.04
CA TYR A 120 -5.21 -7.83 23.65
C TYR A 120 -6.66 -8.37 23.53
N ILE A 121 -7.00 -9.39 24.31
CA ILE A 121 -8.37 -9.94 24.35
C ILE A 121 -9.35 -8.88 24.87
N ASP A 122 -8.96 -8.10 25.89
CA ASP A 122 -9.76 -6.96 26.39
C ASP A 122 -10.03 -5.95 25.26
N TYR A 123 -9.01 -5.63 24.46
CA TYR A 123 -9.14 -4.73 23.32
C TYR A 123 -10.08 -5.26 22.24
N LEU A 124 -10.01 -6.54 21.88
CA LEU A 124 -10.95 -7.13 20.91
C LEU A 124 -12.40 -7.07 21.41
N GLU A 125 -12.63 -7.38 22.68
CA GLU A 125 -13.96 -7.31 23.28
C GLU A 125 -14.51 -5.89 23.29
N GLN A 126 -13.66 -4.90 23.62
CA GLN A 126 -14.03 -3.49 23.58
C GLN A 126 -14.38 -3.04 22.15
N LEU A 127 -13.59 -3.42 21.14
CA LEU A 127 -13.90 -3.13 19.73
C LEU A 127 -15.20 -3.80 19.28
N ALA A 128 -15.43 -5.06 19.64
CA ALA A 128 -16.63 -5.78 19.28
C ALA A 128 -17.88 -5.17 19.93
N SER A 129 -17.79 -4.82 21.22
CA SER A 129 -18.87 -4.17 21.98
C SER A 129 -19.23 -2.79 21.43
N ALA A 130 -18.23 -2.04 20.96
CA ALA A 130 -18.43 -0.76 20.28
C ALA A 130 -18.87 -0.89 18.80
N ASN A 131 -19.05 -2.11 18.30
CA ASN A 131 -19.23 -2.42 16.88
C ASN A 131 -18.17 -1.79 15.94
N SER A 132 -16.95 -1.60 16.47
CA SER A 132 -15.80 -1.09 15.72
C SER A 132 -14.93 -2.20 15.15
N LEU A 133 -15.04 -3.45 15.61
CA LEU A 133 -14.30 -4.58 15.03
C LEU A 133 -14.92 -4.95 13.66
N ALA A 134 -14.20 -4.73 12.56
CA ALA A 134 -14.64 -5.15 11.22
C ALA A 134 -14.42 -6.65 11.00
N GLY A 135 -13.34 -7.19 11.55
CA GLY A 135 -12.99 -8.61 11.48
C GLY A 135 -11.64 -8.87 12.15
N CYS A 136 -11.40 -10.12 12.50
CA CYS A 136 -10.15 -10.57 13.12
C CYS A 136 -9.67 -11.86 12.43
N VAL A 137 -8.45 -11.85 11.91
CA VAL A 137 -7.83 -13.05 11.32
C VAL A 137 -6.67 -13.48 12.20
N THR A 138 -6.65 -14.73 12.63
CA THR A 138 -5.60 -15.24 13.52
C THR A 138 -4.79 -16.37 12.89
N ALA A 139 -3.47 -16.28 13.06
CA ALA A 139 -2.55 -17.39 12.83
C ALA A 139 -2.45 -18.34 14.04
N SER A 140 -3.00 -17.94 15.20
CA SER A 140 -3.11 -18.84 16.34
C SER A 140 -4.09 -19.97 16.03
N ILE A 141 -3.90 -21.09 16.73
CA ILE A 141 -4.77 -22.26 16.66
C ILE A 141 -5.40 -22.59 18.01
N ASP A 142 -5.14 -21.79 19.05
CA ASP A 142 -5.60 -22.06 20.41
C ASP A 142 -7.06 -21.64 20.67
N GLY A 143 -7.63 -20.82 19.79
CA GLY A 143 -9.02 -20.37 19.84
C GLY A 143 -9.31 -19.38 20.96
N LEU A 144 -8.28 -18.77 21.56
CA LEU A 144 -8.46 -17.88 22.70
C LEU A 144 -9.24 -16.60 22.35
N GLU A 145 -9.08 -16.06 21.15
CA GLU A 145 -9.65 -14.77 20.76
C GLU A 145 -11.18 -14.76 20.86
N GLY A 146 -11.84 -15.85 20.46
CA GLY A 146 -13.29 -15.99 20.50
C GLY A 146 -13.85 -16.48 21.85
N ARG A 147 -12.99 -16.92 22.77
CA ARG A 147 -13.41 -17.71 23.92
C ARG A 147 -14.30 -16.94 24.91
N TRP A 148 -14.01 -15.67 25.14
CA TRP A 148 -14.68 -14.88 26.18
C TRP A 148 -15.88 -14.07 25.68
N SER A 149 -16.06 -13.94 24.36
CA SER A 149 -17.11 -13.11 23.79
C SER A 149 -17.62 -13.73 22.48
N ALA A 150 -18.91 -14.07 22.45
CA ALA A 150 -19.57 -14.58 21.25
C ALA A 150 -19.51 -13.58 20.08
N ASN A 151 -19.55 -12.27 20.38
CA ASN A 151 -19.42 -11.21 19.38
C ASN A 151 -18.03 -11.18 18.75
N VAL A 152 -16.98 -11.47 19.54
CA VAL A 152 -15.62 -11.61 19.02
C VAL A 152 -15.51 -12.92 18.24
N ALA A 153 -16.00 -14.03 18.77
CA ALA A 153 -15.98 -15.34 18.10
C ALA A 153 -16.59 -15.29 16.70
N ALA A 154 -17.73 -14.60 16.53
CA ALA A 154 -18.40 -14.42 15.25
C ALA A 154 -17.58 -13.61 14.22
N LYS A 155 -16.58 -12.86 14.67
CA LYS A 155 -15.71 -12.01 13.84
C LYS A 155 -14.29 -12.56 13.69
N VAL A 156 -13.93 -13.64 14.38
CA VAL A 156 -12.61 -14.28 14.33
C VAL A 156 -12.59 -15.38 13.28
N THR A 157 -11.56 -15.38 12.45
CA THR A 157 -11.29 -16.50 11.52
C THR A 157 -9.86 -17.02 11.69
N GLY A 158 -9.72 -18.31 12.00
CA GLY A 158 -8.43 -18.98 12.13
C GLY A 158 -7.87 -19.42 10.77
N LEU A 159 -6.69 -18.93 10.40
CA LEU A 159 -6.03 -19.26 9.12
C LEU A 159 -5.64 -20.74 9.02
N TYR A 160 -5.18 -21.29 10.15
CA TYR A 160 -4.70 -22.67 10.23
C TYR A 160 -5.70 -23.60 10.91
N GLY A 161 -6.92 -23.14 11.15
CA GLY A 161 -7.97 -23.89 11.85
C GLY A 161 -7.96 -23.66 13.35
N ASP A 162 -8.59 -24.57 14.09
CA ASP A 162 -8.83 -24.45 15.53
C ASP A 162 -8.53 -25.77 16.24
N ASN A 163 -7.57 -25.73 17.18
CA ASN A 163 -7.18 -26.89 17.96
C ASN A 163 -8.24 -27.26 19.01
N SER A 164 -9.15 -26.35 19.39
CA SER A 164 -10.26 -26.60 20.33
C SER A 164 -11.24 -27.67 19.82
N CYS A 165 -11.26 -27.89 18.51
CA CYS A 165 -12.15 -28.81 17.82
C CYS A 165 -11.39 -30.00 17.21
N LEU A 166 -12.03 -31.17 17.15
CA LEU A 166 -11.49 -32.37 16.49
C LEU A 166 -12.24 -32.71 15.23
N ARG A 167 -11.58 -33.27 14.22
CA ARG A 167 -12.23 -33.86 13.05
C ARG A 167 -11.48 -35.04 12.48
N CYS A 168 -12.11 -35.77 11.57
CA CYS A 168 -11.42 -36.76 10.76
C CYS A 168 -11.22 -36.25 9.32
N LEU A 169 -10.56 -37.05 8.48
CA LEU A 169 -10.24 -36.68 7.09
C LEU A 169 -11.37 -36.89 6.10
N THR A 170 -12.53 -37.32 6.59
CA THR A 170 -13.69 -37.43 5.72
C THR A 170 -14.08 -36.03 5.31
N SER A 171 -14.17 -35.76 4.01
CA SER A 171 -14.45 -34.42 3.48
C SER A 171 -15.79 -33.85 3.97
N SER A 172 -16.74 -34.73 4.30
CA SER A 172 -18.05 -34.39 4.89
C SER A 172 -18.09 -34.45 6.42
N CYS A 173 -16.93 -34.52 7.10
CA CYS A 173 -16.87 -34.52 8.55
C CYS A 173 -17.21 -33.12 9.08
N GLN A 174 -18.23 -33.04 9.93
CA GLN A 174 -18.62 -31.80 10.62
C GLN A 174 -17.73 -31.49 11.83
N GLY A 175 -16.76 -32.34 12.14
CA GLY A 175 -15.96 -32.21 13.36
C GLY A 175 -16.73 -32.47 14.65
N LEU A 176 -16.06 -32.25 15.77
CA LEU A 176 -16.55 -32.28 17.13
C LEU A 176 -16.28 -30.91 17.73
N GLY A 177 -17.28 -30.33 18.37
CA GLY A 177 -17.12 -29.07 19.10
C GLY A 177 -16.23 -29.19 20.33
N GLU A 178 -16.00 -28.05 20.99
CA GLU A 178 -15.09 -27.96 22.12
C GLU A 178 -15.51 -28.87 23.29
N ALA A 179 -16.80 -28.92 23.62
CA ALA A 179 -17.31 -29.75 24.73
C ALA A 179 -17.04 -31.25 24.52
N ALA A 180 -17.38 -31.78 23.34
CA ALA A 180 -17.10 -33.17 22.99
C ALA A 180 -15.60 -33.46 22.85
N THR A 181 -14.83 -32.47 22.40
CA THR A 181 -13.36 -32.56 22.33
C THR A 181 -12.75 -32.64 23.72
N LYS A 182 -13.27 -31.89 24.70
CA LYS A 182 -12.83 -31.91 26.10
C LYS A 182 -12.94 -33.29 26.73
N GLU A 183 -14.03 -34.02 26.47
CA GLU A 183 -14.22 -35.39 26.96
C GLU A 183 -13.18 -36.38 26.43
N LEU A 184 -12.53 -36.08 25.31
CA LEU A 184 -11.53 -36.93 24.68
C LEU A 184 -10.09 -36.58 25.07
N ASP A 185 -9.85 -35.45 25.73
CA ASP A 185 -8.50 -34.99 26.04
C ASP A 185 -7.76 -35.92 27.01
N ASP A 186 -8.46 -36.44 28.03
CA ASP A 186 -7.90 -37.43 28.97
C ASP A 186 -7.50 -38.72 28.24
N ILE A 187 -8.27 -39.10 27.21
CA ILE A 187 -8.00 -40.30 26.40
C ILE A 187 -6.79 -40.07 25.48
N PHE A 188 -6.60 -38.86 24.95
CA PHE A 188 -5.44 -38.55 24.12
C PHE A 188 -4.15 -38.38 24.93
N THR A 189 -4.24 -37.82 26.13
CA THR A 189 -3.08 -37.62 27.02
C THR A 189 -2.67 -38.91 27.72
N ASN A 190 -3.64 -39.72 28.14
CA ASN A 190 -3.43 -41.01 28.79
C ASN A 190 -4.07 -42.12 27.94
N PRO A 191 -3.47 -42.47 26.78
CA PRO A 191 -4.03 -43.51 25.93
C PRO A 191 -4.15 -44.80 26.74
N PRO A 192 -5.37 -45.29 27.02
CA PRO A 192 -5.52 -46.53 27.76
C PRO A 192 -4.87 -47.65 26.95
N ASN A 193 -4.40 -48.70 27.62
CA ASN A 193 -4.19 -50.00 26.99
C ASN A 193 -5.57 -50.55 26.56
N LEU A 194 -6.15 -49.93 25.53
CA LEU A 194 -7.45 -50.27 24.99
C LEU A 194 -7.38 -51.71 24.52
N LYS A 195 -8.18 -52.57 25.17
CA LYS A 195 -8.43 -53.91 24.65
C LYS A 195 -8.91 -53.77 23.20
N PRO A 196 -8.57 -54.70 22.29
CA PRO A 196 -8.98 -54.66 20.88
C PRO A 196 -10.50 -54.75 20.64
N SER A 197 -11.33 -54.54 21.66
CA SER A 197 -12.78 -54.42 21.58
C SER A 197 -13.16 -53.16 20.80
N GLY A 198 -13.34 -53.31 19.48
CA GLY A 198 -14.22 -52.58 18.54
C GLY A 198 -14.38 -51.04 18.58
N ASP A 199 -14.53 -50.44 19.75
CA ASP A 199 -14.95 -49.06 19.98
C ASP A 199 -13.77 -48.20 20.45
N ASP A 200 -12.90 -47.82 19.51
CA ASP A 200 -11.87 -46.83 19.78
C ASP A 200 -12.50 -45.42 19.81
N PRO A 201 -12.55 -44.72 20.97
CA PRO A 201 -13.16 -43.40 21.11
C PRO A 201 -12.45 -42.32 20.27
N ARG A 202 -11.25 -42.61 19.76
CA ARG A 202 -10.48 -41.72 18.88
C ARG A 202 -10.94 -41.81 17.42
N ILE A 203 -11.96 -42.62 17.11
CA ILE A 203 -12.56 -42.72 15.79
C ILE A 203 -13.83 -41.88 15.73
N CYS A 204 -13.99 -41.09 14.68
CA CYS A 204 -15.20 -40.28 14.45
C CYS A 204 -16.42 -41.20 14.27
N LYS A 205 -17.30 -41.22 15.28
CA LYS A 205 -18.50 -42.08 15.31
C LYS A 205 -19.45 -41.76 14.16
N ASP A 206 -19.65 -40.49 13.84
CA ASP A 206 -20.59 -40.08 12.78
C ASP A 206 -20.12 -40.48 11.40
N CYS A 207 -18.83 -40.25 11.09
CA CYS A 207 -18.27 -40.65 9.80
C CYS A 207 -18.19 -42.18 9.68
N THR A 208 -17.95 -42.88 10.79
CA THR A 208 -17.99 -44.35 10.83
C THR A 208 -19.40 -44.88 10.59
N ARG A 209 -20.42 -44.29 11.24
CA ARG A 209 -21.83 -44.65 11.03
C ARG A 209 -22.26 -44.39 9.60
N LYS A 210 -21.89 -43.23 9.02
CA LYS A 210 -22.15 -42.89 7.61
C LYS A 210 -21.47 -43.89 6.65
N ASP A 211 -20.22 -44.29 6.92
CA ASP A 211 -19.50 -45.30 6.12
C ASP A 211 -20.14 -46.69 6.22
N LEU A 212 -20.61 -47.09 7.41
CA LEU A 212 -21.31 -48.37 7.61
C LEU A 212 -22.67 -48.40 6.90
N LYS A 213 -23.38 -47.28 6.86
CA LYS A 213 -24.66 -47.12 6.13
C LYS A 213 -24.47 -47.12 4.62
N ASN A 214 -23.36 -46.57 4.11
CA ASN A 214 -23.05 -46.57 2.69
C ASN A 214 -22.64 -47.98 2.22
N ASN A 215 -23.45 -48.53 1.30
CA ASN A 215 -23.45 -49.91 0.85
C ASN A 215 -22.04 -50.52 0.62
N LYS A 216 -21.85 -51.81 0.99
CA LYS A 216 -20.53 -52.53 1.04
C LYS A 216 -19.66 -52.39 -0.22
N LEU A 217 -20.24 -52.06 -1.38
CA LEU A 217 -19.57 -51.92 -2.68
C LEU A 217 -18.84 -50.57 -2.88
N ARG A 218 -18.96 -49.58 -1.98
CA ARG A 218 -18.32 -48.25 -2.13
C ARG A 218 -17.69 -47.71 -0.85
N ARG A 219 -17.18 -48.57 0.04
CA ARG A 219 -16.44 -48.13 1.23
C ARG A 219 -15.13 -47.44 0.82
N SER A 220 -15.15 -46.12 0.73
CA SER A 220 -13.97 -45.29 0.47
C SER A 220 -13.46 -44.74 1.80
N GLY A 221 -12.51 -45.43 2.43
CA GLY A 221 -11.87 -44.98 3.66
C GLY A 221 -11.45 -46.13 4.57
N ASN A 222 -10.34 -45.96 5.27
CA ASN A 222 -9.87 -46.89 6.30
C ASN A 222 -10.07 -46.26 7.68
N ASN A 223 -9.85 -47.02 8.76
CA ASN A 223 -9.97 -46.45 10.11
C ASN A 223 -9.00 -45.27 10.33
N LYS A 224 -7.86 -45.22 9.63
CA LYS A 224 -6.92 -44.09 9.70
C LYS A 224 -7.53 -42.78 9.19
N THR A 225 -8.33 -42.81 8.12
CA THR A 225 -9.00 -41.61 7.61
C THR A 225 -10.13 -41.13 8.53
N ARG A 226 -10.67 -42.03 9.36
CA ARG A 226 -11.73 -41.73 10.34
C ARG A 226 -11.20 -41.44 11.75
N SER A 227 -9.90 -41.62 12.00
CA SER A 227 -9.28 -41.20 13.25
C SER A 227 -9.38 -39.68 13.41
N LEU A 228 -9.90 -39.28 14.58
CA LEU A 228 -9.98 -37.91 15.03
C LEU A 228 -8.58 -37.33 15.20
N ARG A 229 -8.46 -36.06 14.85
CA ARG A 229 -7.26 -35.23 14.99
C ARG A 229 -7.69 -33.78 15.21
N PRO A 230 -6.81 -32.92 15.77
CA PRO A 230 -7.01 -31.48 15.81
C PRO A 230 -7.50 -30.93 14.47
N SER A 231 -8.41 -29.96 14.49
CA SER A 231 -8.94 -29.32 13.28
C SER A 231 -7.99 -28.23 12.79
N VAL A 232 -6.70 -28.59 12.67
CA VAL A 232 -5.58 -27.71 12.36
C VAL A 232 -4.86 -28.20 11.10
N GLN A 233 -4.33 -27.30 10.29
CA GLN A 233 -3.61 -27.58 9.05
C GLN A 233 -2.37 -26.71 8.86
N SER A 234 -1.42 -27.18 8.05
CA SER A 234 -0.17 -26.44 7.77
C SER A 234 -0.22 -25.52 6.54
N ARG A 235 -1.31 -25.55 5.78
CA ARG A 235 -1.53 -24.66 4.63
C ARG A 235 -2.79 -23.85 4.87
N VAL A 236 -2.81 -22.63 4.35
CA VAL A 236 -4.01 -21.79 4.42
C VAL A 236 -5.02 -22.30 3.41
N ALA A 237 -6.01 -23.04 3.87
CA ALA A 237 -7.12 -23.49 3.03
C ALA A 237 -8.45 -23.24 3.73
N LEU A 238 -9.37 -22.52 3.08
CA LEU A 238 -10.74 -22.26 3.57
C LEU A 238 -11.64 -23.50 3.69
N LEU A 239 -11.11 -24.72 3.53
CA LEU A 239 -11.86 -25.97 3.70
C LEU A 239 -12.28 -26.27 5.15
N PHE A 240 -11.96 -25.35 6.07
CA PHE A 240 -12.31 -25.35 7.48
C PHE A 240 -13.06 -24.06 7.79
N ILE A 241 -14.18 -23.80 7.11
CA ILE A 241 -15.16 -22.84 7.63
C ILE A 241 -15.50 -23.32 9.06
N PRO A 242 -15.44 -22.45 10.09
CA PRO A 242 -15.86 -22.82 11.44
C PRO A 242 -17.23 -23.48 11.33
N VAL A 243 -17.36 -24.65 11.92
CA VAL A 243 -18.64 -25.34 11.96
C VAL A 243 -19.50 -24.48 12.87
N GLU A 244 -20.51 -23.80 12.31
CA GLU A 244 -21.63 -23.32 13.12
C GLU A 244 -22.25 -24.57 13.75
N ILE A 245 -21.84 -24.87 14.97
CA ILE A 245 -22.44 -25.94 15.76
C ILE A 245 -23.75 -25.34 16.25
N PRO A 246 -24.92 -25.82 15.80
CA PRO A 246 -26.18 -25.35 16.34
C PRO A 246 -26.16 -25.53 17.86
N ASP A 247 -26.52 -24.47 18.58
CA ASP A 247 -26.57 -24.47 20.03
C ASP A 247 -27.66 -25.45 20.49
N TYR A 248 -27.26 -26.67 20.87
CA TYR A 248 -28.17 -27.72 21.32
C TYR A 248 -28.79 -27.44 22.70
N ASN A 249 -28.55 -26.25 23.27
CA ASN A 249 -29.16 -25.82 24.53
C ASN A 249 -30.42 -24.97 24.38
N ASP A 250 -30.97 -24.81 23.17
CA ASP A 250 -32.34 -24.26 23.03
C ASP A 250 -33.37 -25.30 23.51
N PRO A 251 -34.03 -25.10 24.66
CA PRO A 251 -35.01 -26.04 25.20
C PRO A 251 -36.34 -26.05 24.42
N THR A 252 -36.44 -25.30 23.31
CA THR A 252 -37.66 -25.23 22.48
C THR A 252 -37.58 -25.99 21.16
N GLY A 253 -36.53 -26.78 20.94
CA GLY A 253 -36.43 -27.66 19.77
C GLY A 253 -37.40 -28.83 19.83
N ASP A 254 -38.52 -28.72 19.10
CA ASP A 254 -39.44 -29.83 18.80
C ASP A 254 -38.65 -31.05 18.30
N TYR A 255 -38.62 -32.08 19.15
CA TYR A 255 -38.15 -33.41 18.77
C TYR A 255 -39.06 -33.94 17.66
N VAL A 256 -38.56 -33.95 16.42
CA VAL A 256 -39.14 -34.81 15.39
C VAL A 256 -38.84 -36.24 15.79
N ASP A 257 -39.86 -36.89 16.34
CA ASP A 257 -39.89 -38.30 16.70
C ASP A 257 -39.66 -39.17 15.45
N ASP A 258 -38.46 -39.74 15.35
CA ASP A 258 -38.03 -40.64 14.27
C ASP A 258 -38.56 -42.09 14.44
N SER A 259 -39.69 -42.26 15.14
CA SER A 259 -40.29 -43.58 15.43
C SER A 259 -41.30 -44.09 14.38
N ALA A 260 -41.60 -43.34 13.31
CA ALA A 260 -42.58 -43.74 12.30
C ALA A 260 -41.92 -44.18 10.97
N TRP A 261 -41.17 -45.29 10.98
CA TRP A 261 -40.89 -46.05 9.75
C TRP A 261 -41.04 -47.56 9.97
N GLU A 262 -42.25 -47.98 10.34
CA GLU A 262 -42.71 -49.35 10.13
C GLU A 262 -43.57 -49.41 8.86
N GLY A 263 -43.17 -50.26 7.91
CA GLY A 263 -44.05 -50.67 6.82
C GLY A 263 -43.48 -50.57 5.41
N SER A 264 -42.51 -51.42 5.07
CA SER A 264 -42.49 -51.93 3.69
C SER A 264 -42.00 -53.37 3.66
N LYS A 265 -42.98 -54.24 3.43
CA LYS A 265 -42.84 -55.68 3.31
C LYS A 265 -41.93 -56.02 2.15
N VAL A 266 -40.90 -56.81 2.44
CA VAL A 266 -40.23 -57.67 1.47
C VAL A 266 -41.22 -58.75 1.03
N GLY A 267 -41.38 -58.93 -0.27
CA GLY A 267 -42.07 -60.10 -0.79
C GLY A 267 -42.34 -60.07 -2.29
N GLN A 268 -41.36 -60.55 -3.05
CA GLN A 268 -41.47 -61.57 -4.11
C GLN A 268 -40.84 -61.16 -5.44
N SER A 269 -39.70 -61.80 -5.70
CA SER A 269 -39.19 -62.02 -7.05
C SER A 269 -40.17 -62.88 -7.85
N LYS A 270 -40.36 -62.52 -9.13
CA LYS A 270 -40.52 -63.49 -10.21
C LYS A 270 -40.34 -62.81 -11.58
N HIS A 271 -39.66 -63.56 -12.44
CA HIS A 271 -39.52 -63.43 -13.90
C HIS A 271 -38.30 -62.70 -14.50
N ALA A 272 -37.49 -63.58 -15.11
CA ALA A 272 -36.45 -63.34 -16.08
C ALA A 272 -37.02 -63.28 -17.52
N ARG A 273 -36.12 -62.90 -18.46
CA ARG A 273 -36.21 -62.78 -19.94
C ARG A 273 -36.73 -61.42 -20.43
N GLY A 274 -36.15 -60.77 -21.43
CA GLY A 274 -35.13 -61.19 -22.38
C GLY A 274 -34.57 -60.04 -23.24
N LYS A 275 -33.69 -60.42 -24.16
CA LYS A 275 -32.91 -59.61 -25.12
C LYS A 275 -33.77 -58.86 -26.15
N GLY A 276 -33.26 -57.73 -26.65
CA GLY A 276 -33.60 -57.09 -27.93
C GLY A 276 -33.03 -55.67 -27.99
N LYS A 277 -31.85 -55.47 -28.57
CA LYS A 277 -31.57 -55.05 -29.96
C LYS A 277 -32.00 -53.61 -30.32
N GLU A 278 -31.01 -52.92 -30.87
CA GLU A 278 -30.96 -51.58 -31.49
C GLU A 278 -32.18 -51.22 -32.35
N LYS A 279 -32.51 -49.92 -32.38
CA LYS A 279 -32.55 -49.17 -33.65
C LYS A 279 -32.50 -47.66 -33.45
N ILE A 280 -31.74 -47.08 -34.37
CA ILE A 280 -31.51 -45.67 -34.68
C ILE A 280 -32.78 -45.12 -35.40
N VAL A 281 -32.94 -43.79 -35.38
CA VAL A 281 -33.33 -42.92 -36.53
C VAL A 281 -34.53 -41.97 -36.27
N GLU A 282 -34.20 -40.69 -36.42
CA GLU A 282 -34.96 -39.51 -36.93
C GLU A 282 -36.04 -38.76 -36.13
N LYS A 283 -35.74 -37.45 -36.00
CA LYS A 283 -36.66 -36.31 -35.98
C LYS A 283 -37.50 -36.26 -37.27
N PRO A 284 -38.65 -35.57 -37.25
CA PRO A 284 -38.63 -34.25 -37.88
C PRO A 284 -39.34 -33.15 -37.07
N GLU A 285 -38.88 -31.92 -37.31
CA GLU A 285 -39.57 -30.66 -37.04
C GLU A 285 -40.90 -30.59 -37.78
N VAL A 286 -41.82 -29.72 -37.32
CA VAL A 286 -42.49 -28.70 -38.16
C VAL A 286 -43.54 -27.89 -37.35
N ILE A 287 -43.28 -26.59 -37.27
CA ILE A 287 -44.16 -25.41 -37.52
C ILE A 287 -45.37 -25.12 -36.60
N VAL A 288 -45.22 -24.00 -35.87
CA VAL A 288 -46.07 -22.78 -35.75
C VAL A 288 -47.58 -22.89 -36.03
N ILE A 289 -48.40 -22.39 -35.10
CA ILE A 289 -49.49 -21.40 -35.33
C ILE A 289 -49.83 -20.71 -33.99
N SER A 290 -50.05 -19.41 -34.09
CA SER A 290 -50.53 -18.47 -33.08
C SER A 290 -52.00 -18.69 -32.71
N ASP A 291 -52.43 -18.26 -31.52
CA ASP A 291 -53.42 -17.18 -31.38
C ASP A 291 -53.85 -16.96 -29.91
N SER A 292 -54.24 -15.71 -29.70
CA SER A 292 -54.76 -15.01 -28.52
C SER A 292 -55.87 -15.70 -27.71
N LYS A 293 -55.88 -15.51 -26.38
CA LYS A 293 -56.84 -14.63 -25.66
C LYS A 293 -56.76 -14.80 -24.13
N ASP A 294 -56.94 -13.65 -23.48
CA ASP A 294 -57.45 -13.35 -22.14
C ASP A 294 -58.00 -14.51 -21.28
N SER A 295 -57.53 -14.61 -20.03
CA SER A 295 -58.33 -14.29 -18.83
C SER A 295 -57.65 -14.75 -17.54
N ASN A 296 -57.86 -13.96 -16.48
CA ASN A 296 -57.64 -14.26 -15.06
C ASN A 296 -57.88 -15.73 -14.68
N ASP A 297 -56.99 -16.32 -13.87
CA ASP A 297 -57.36 -16.73 -12.51
C ASP A 297 -56.18 -17.26 -11.70
N SER A 298 -56.24 -16.96 -10.42
CA SER A 298 -55.34 -17.29 -9.32
C SER A 298 -55.36 -18.78 -8.94
N ASN A 299 -54.21 -19.45 -8.93
CA ASN A 299 -53.75 -20.31 -7.82
C ASN A 299 -52.34 -20.90 -8.06
N PRO A 300 -51.59 -21.27 -6.99
CA PRO A 300 -50.16 -21.51 -7.06
C PRO A 300 -49.84 -22.94 -7.52
N SER A 301 -49.08 -23.06 -8.63
CA SER A 301 -48.58 -24.33 -9.13
C SER A 301 -47.33 -24.77 -8.37
N THR A 302 -47.40 -25.95 -7.75
CA THR A 302 -46.27 -26.73 -7.26
C THR A 302 -45.42 -27.20 -8.44
N GLN A 303 -44.17 -26.75 -8.54
CA GLN A 303 -43.22 -27.26 -9.53
C GLN A 303 -42.44 -28.47 -8.99
N PRO A 304 -42.16 -29.49 -9.81
CA PRO A 304 -41.38 -30.65 -9.42
C PRO A 304 -39.88 -30.34 -9.43
N ALA A 305 -39.22 -30.60 -8.30
CA ALA A 305 -37.78 -30.46 -8.15
C ALA A 305 -37.01 -31.47 -9.03
N LEU A 306 -36.47 -30.98 -10.15
CA LEU A 306 -35.45 -31.66 -10.95
C LEU A 306 -34.15 -31.76 -10.14
N LYS A 307 -33.94 -32.90 -9.47
CA LYS A 307 -32.68 -33.25 -8.81
C LYS A 307 -31.60 -33.48 -9.87
N SER A 308 -30.85 -32.43 -10.21
CA SER A 308 -29.61 -32.56 -10.97
C SER A 308 -28.57 -33.26 -10.08
N ARG A 309 -28.02 -34.38 -10.56
CA ARG A 309 -26.90 -35.07 -9.91
C ARG A 309 -25.65 -34.18 -10.04
N GLN A 310 -25.32 -33.45 -8.98
CA GLN A 310 -24.00 -32.82 -8.84
C GLN A 310 -22.93 -33.92 -8.82
N ARG A 311 -22.11 -33.96 -9.86
CA ARG A 311 -20.84 -34.69 -9.87
C ARG A 311 -19.95 -34.10 -8.78
N MET A 312 -19.43 -34.93 -7.87
CA MET A 312 -18.44 -34.54 -6.87
C MET A 312 -17.28 -33.80 -7.55
N LYS A 313 -17.13 -32.50 -7.25
CA LYS A 313 -15.94 -31.74 -7.60
C LYS A 313 -14.78 -32.23 -6.71
N LYS A 314 -13.65 -32.54 -7.34
CA LYS A 314 -12.37 -32.81 -6.64
C LYS A 314 -11.91 -31.55 -5.89
N HIS A 315 -11.06 -31.76 -4.89
CA HIS A 315 -10.25 -30.76 -4.17
C HIS A 315 -10.10 -29.46 -4.97
N ILE A 316 -10.80 -28.39 -4.55
CA ILE A 316 -10.68 -27.07 -5.16
C ILE A 316 -9.66 -26.32 -4.31
N GLU A 317 -8.44 -26.15 -4.84
CA GLU A 317 -7.56 -25.08 -4.40
C GLU A 317 -8.27 -23.77 -4.75
N LEU A 318 -8.65 -22.98 -3.74
CA LEU A 318 -9.28 -21.69 -3.97
C LEU A 318 -8.26 -20.74 -4.57
N THR A 319 -8.69 -20.02 -5.59
CA THR A 319 -7.85 -19.03 -6.26
C THR A 319 -7.78 -17.76 -5.40
N GLN A 320 -6.66 -17.03 -5.48
CA GLN A 320 -6.38 -15.83 -4.68
C GLN A 320 -7.53 -14.79 -4.64
N THR A 321 -8.29 -14.69 -5.73
CA THR A 321 -9.46 -13.80 -5.88
C THR A 321 -10.65 -14.15 -4.98
N GLU A 322 -10.69 -15.35 -4.39
CA GLU A 322 -11.82 -15.83 -3.59
C GLU A 322 -11.61 -15.68 -2.08
N LEU A 323 -10.37 -15.44 -1.62
CA LEU A 323 -10.02 -15.30 -0.20
C LEU A 323 -10.44 -13.93 0.36
N THR A 324 -10.10 -12.84 -0.33
CA THR A 324 -10.29 -11.47 0.16
C THR A 324 -11.74 -11.11 0.48
N PRO A 325 -12.75 -11.43 -0.37
CA PRO A 325 -14.14 -11.09 -0.09
C PRO A 325 -14.77 -11.88 1.06
N GLN A 326 -14.20 -13.03 1.43
CA GLN A 326 -14.75 -13.89 2.49
C GLN A 326 -14.35 -13.43 3.89
N PHE A 327 -13.16 -12.85 4.03
CA PHE A 327 -12.68 -12.31 5.30
C PHE A 327 -13.00 -10.82 5.48
N TYR A 328 -13.43 -10.14 4.40
CA TYR A 328 -13.43 -8.69 4.37
C TYR A 328 -14.52 -8.12 3.46
N ASN A 329 -15.35 -7.26 4.03
CA ASN A 329 -16.37 -6.50 3.31
C ASN A 329 -15.83 -5.19 2.70
N GLY A 330 -14.54 -4.91 2.85
CA GLY A 330 -13.93 -3.67 2.37
C GLY A 330 -13.90 -2.53 3.40
N GLU A 331 -14.60 -2.61 4.53
CA GLU A 331 -15.02 -1.43 5.28
C GLU A 331 -14.04 -0.85 6.31
N ALA A 332 -12.87 -1.47 6.50
CA ALA A 332 -11.92 -1.03 7.50
C ALA A 332 -11.11 0.21 7.08
N TYR A 333 -10.88 1.07 8.07
CA TYR A 333 -10.00 2.25 7.96
C TYR A 333 -8.68 2.07 8.70
N LEU A 334 -8.58 1.04 9.55
CA LEU A 334 -7.34 0.65 10.22
C LEU A 334 -7.14 -0.84 10.04
N PHE A 335 -5.96 -1.21 9.56
CA PHE A 335 -5.47 -2.59 9.60
C PHE A 335 -4.38 -2.71 10.65
N LEU A 336 -4.67 -3.43 11.73
CA LEU A 336 -3.75 -3.65 12.83
C LEU A 336 -3.09 -5.02 12.73
N LEU A 337 -1.78 -5.04 12.47
CA LEU A 337 -0.93 -6.23 12.50
C LEU A 337 -0.32 -6.36 13.88
N VAL A 338 -0.62 -7.43 14.60
CA VAL A 338 -0.13 -7.62 15.97
C VAL A 338 0.88 -8.77 15.98
N GLY A 339 2.13 -8.43 16.24
CA GLY A 339 3.30 -9.28 16.07
C GLY A 339 3.98 -9.13 14.70
N PRO A 340 5.09 -9.85 14.47
CA PRO A 340 5.75 -9.83 13.18
C PRO A 340 4.85 -10.42 12.08
N PRO A 341 4.92 -9.90 10.84
CA PRO A 341 4.18 -10.46 9.73
C PRO A 341 4.50 -11.95 9.55
N PRO A 342 3.51 -12.77 9.22
CA PRO A 342 3.71 -14.19 8.98
C PRO A 342 4.66 -14.40 7.82
N GLN A 343 5.55 -15.39 7.96
CA GLN A 343 6.52 -15.74 6.92
C GLN A 343 5.90 -16.58 5.79
N ASP A 344 4.69 -17.11 6.00
CA ASP A 344 3.97 -17.87 4.98
C ASP A 344 3.63 -16.95 3.79
N PRO A 345 4.10 -17.27 2.57
CA PRO A 345 3.83 -16.45 1.40
C PRO A 345 2.34 -16.24 1.14
N GLU A 346 1.48 -17.25 1.33
CA GLU A 346 0.03 -17.13 1.07
C GLU A 346 -0.60 -16.12 2.04
N VAL A 347 -0.19 -16.18 3.29
CA VAL A 347 -0.64 -15.23 4.32
C VAL A 347 -0.08 -13.83 4.05
N LEU A 348 1.18 -13.71 3.61
CA LEU A 348 1.77 -12.42 3.28
C LEU A 348 1.04 -11.75 2.10
N HIS A 349 0.64 -12.51 1.08
CA HIS A 349 -0.20 -11.98 -0.01
C HIS A 349 -1.55 -11.50 0.51
N LEU A 350 -2.17 -12.22 1.46
CA LEU A 350 -3.40 -11.79 2.10
C LEU A 350 -3.20 -10.47 2.86
N VAL A 351 -2.10 -10.33 3.62
CA VAL A 351 -1.71 -9.09 4.30
C VAL A 351 -1.58 -7.92 3.31
N HIS A 352 -0.91 -8.14 2.17
CA HIS A 352 -0.80 -7.11 1.13
C HIS A 352 -2.16 -6.70 0.57
N ALA A 353 -3.03 -7.66 0.25
CA ALA A 353 -4.37 -7.38 -0.27
C ALA A 353 -5.22 -6.57 0.72
N PHE A 354 -5.12 -6.88 2.02
CA PHE A 354 -5.76 -6.11 3.09
C PHE A 354 -5.20 -4.69 3.21
N ALA A 355 -3.88 -4.57 3.22
CA ALA A 355 -3.20 -3.28 3.27
C ALA A 355 -3.61 -2.39 2.10
N ASP A 356 -3.55 -2.90 0.86
CA ASP A 356 -3.98 -2.20 -0.34
C ASP A 356 -5.44 -1.74 -0.24
N SER A 357 -6.32 -2.58 0.30
CA SER A 357 -7.72 -2.22 0.44
C SER A 357 -7.96 -1.14 1.49
N VAL A 358 -7.28 -1.19 2.64
CA VAL A 358 -7.38 -0.13 3.67
C VAL A 358 -6.77 1.17 3.15
N HIS A 359 -5.65 1.08 2.46
CA HIS A 359 -4.96 2.20 1.83
C HIS A 359 -5.79 2.90 0.77
N SER A 360 -6.56 2.16 -0.03
CA SER A 360 -7.47 2.72 -1.05
C SER A 360 -8.56 3.64 -0.46
N ARG A 361 -8.78 3.57 0.86
CA ARG A 361 -9.78 4.35 1.60
C ARG A 361 -9.15 5.40 2.52
N ALA A 362 -7.88 5.73 2.29
CA ALA A 362 -7.12 6.62 3.18
C ALA A 362 -6.92 6.09 4.60
N GLY A 363 -7.10 4.79 4.82
CA GLY A 363 -6.81 4.17 6.09
C GLY A 363 -5.31 3.97 6.34
N ALA A 364 -4.99 3.51 7.54
CA ALA A 364 -3.63 3.21 7.97
C ALA A 364 -3.43 1.70 8.23
N VAL A 365 -2.22 1.23 8.00
CA VAL A 365 -1.74 -0.10 8.35
C VAL A 365 -0.68 0.06 9.42
N ILE A 366 -0.98 -0.43 10.63
CA ILE A 366 -0.12 -0.28 11.79
C ILE A 366 0.33 -1.65 12.28
N CYS A 367 1.63 -1.82 12.51
CA CYS A 367 2.19 -3.00 13.13
C CYS A 367 2.57 -2.74 14.58
N LEU A 368 2.00 -3.49 15.50
CA LEU A 368 2.43 -3.53 16.90
C LEU A 368 3.39 -4.71 17.06
N SER A 369 4.64 -4.48 17.43
CA SER A 369 5.61 -5.57 17.59
C SER A 369 6.67 -5.20 18.61
N GLU A 370 7.05 -6.16 19.45
CA GLU A 370 8.15 -6.00 20.41
C GLU A 370 9.52 -5.94 19.70
N VAL A 371 9.63 -6.57 18.53
CA VAL A 371 10.87 -6.66 17.75
C VAL A 371 10.78 -5.81 16.48
N PRO A 372 11.80 -4.99 16.16
CA PRO A 372 11.85 -4.23 14.92
C PRO A 372 11.75 -5.14 13.70
N LEU A 373 10.89 -4.80 12.74
CA LEU A 373 10.77 -5.60 11.52
C LEU A 373 12.00 -5.39 10.62
N PRO A 374 12.63 -6.47 10.13
CA PRO A 374 13.80 -6.35 9.26
C PRO A 374 13.42 -5.99 7.82
N GLY A 375 14.21 -5.10 7.20
CA GLY A 375 14.27 -4.89 5.74
C GLY A 375 13.21 -3.97 5.13
N THR A 376 13.31 -3.82 3.81
CA THR A 376 12.46 -2.96 2.96
C THR A 376 11.18 -3.65 2.47
N LYS A 377 10.96 -4.93 2.83
CA LYS A 377 9.83 -5.74 2.37
C LYS A 377 8.48 -5.36 3.01
N ASN A 378 8.48 -4.42 3.95
CA ASN A 378 7.32 -4.01 4.73
C ASN A 378 6.77 -2.64 4.31
N ASN A 379 6.89 -2.29 3.03
CA ASN A 379 6.46 -0.99 2.46
C ASN A 379 4.93 -0.78 2.50
N TYR A 380 4.17 -1.80 2.85
CA TYR A 380 2.72 -1.74 3.04
C TYR A 380 2.32 -1.36 4.48
N ILE A 381 3.28 -1.24 5.40
CA ILE A 381 3.04 -0.84 6.79
C ILE A 381 3.41 0.65 6.94
N ASP A 382 2.45 1.47 7.35
CA ASP A 382 2.66 2.91 7.52
C ASP A 382 3.49 3.21 8.78
N PHE A 383 3.17 2.53 9.90
CA PHE A 383 3.84 2.69 11.18
C PHE A 383 4.09 1.35 11.87
N GLN A 384 5.27 1.23 12.48
CA GLN A 384 5.57 0.17 13.45
C GLN A 384 5.66 0.79 14.84
N LEU A 385 4.76 0.40 15.77
CA LEU A 385 4.87 0.75 17.17
C LEU A 385 5.69 -0.34 17.88
N GLU A 386 6.86 0.07 18.36
CA GLU A 386 7.80 -0.77 19.10
C GLU A 386 7.49 -0.68 20.60
N GLY A 387 7.08 -1.79 21.21
CA GLY A 387 6.75 -1.82 22.63
C GLY A 387 6.23 -3.17 23.08
N ASN A 388 6.15 -3.37 24.40
CA ASN A 388 5.51 -4.56 24.96
C ASN A 388 4.02 -4.53 24.63
N LEU A 389 3.51 -5.60 23.99
CA LEU A 389 2.15 -5.61 23.48
C LEU A 389 1.09 -5.40 24.57
N ASN A 390 1.27 -5.99 25.75
CA ASN A 390 0.31 -5.83 26.85
C ASN A 390 0.27 -4.39 27.38
N LEU A 391 1.41 -3.70 27.46
CA LEU A 391 1.46 -2.29 27.85
C LEU A 391 0.81 -1.40 26.80
N THR A 392 1.17 -1.58 25.53
CA THR A 392 0.61 -0.79 24.42
C THR A 392 -0.90 -0.97 24.29
N PHE A 393 -1.43 -2.21 24.42
CA PHE A 393 -2.87 -2.42 24.47
C PHE A 393 -3.52 -1.81 25.72
N GLY A 394 -2.81 -1.78 26.85
CA GLY A 394 -3.26 -1.08 28.06
C GLY A 394 -3.44 0.43 27.81
N GLU A 395 -2.50 1.07 27.12
CA GLU A 395 -2.57 2.49 26.76
C GLU A 395 -3.70 2.76 25.75
N ILE A 396 -3.88 1.88 24.77
CA ILE A 396 -5.00 1.96 23.81
C ILE A 396 -6.35 1.85 24.53
N LEU A 397 -6.51 0.87 25.42
CA LEU A 397 -7.73 0.69 26.21
C LEU A 397 -8.03 1.91 27.08
N GLN A 398 -7.01 2.45 27.76
CA GLN A 398 -7.14 3.66 28.55
C GLN A 398 -7.59 4.86 27.69
N ALA A 399 -7.03 5.02 26.49
CA ALA A 399 -7.44 6.06 25.56
C ALA A 399 -8.90 5.86 25.09
N MET A 400 -9.33 4.61 24.83
CA MET A 400 -10.73 4.31 24.50
C MET A 400 -11.70 4.68 25.64
N GLU A 401 -11.32 4.38 26.89
CA GLU A 401 -12.11 4.74 28.08
C GLU A 401 -12.22 6.25 28.25
N GLN A 402 -11.12 6.99 28.08
CA GLN A 402 -11.12 8.46 28.13
C GLN A 402 -12.02 9.07 27.06
N MET A 403 -11.97 8.55 25.83
CA MET A 403 -12.85 8.99 24.76
C MET A 403 -14.33 8.71 25.05
N ALA A 404 -14.64 7.51 25.55
CA ALA A 404 -16.00 7.15 25.95
C ALA A 404 -16.53 8.06 27.08
N ALA A 405 -15.66 8.40 28.05
CA ALA A 405 -16.00 9.34 29.11
C ALA A 405 -16.29 10.74 28.56
N MET A 406 -15.44 11.27 27.68
CA MET A 406 -15.65 12.58 27.04
C MET A 406 -16.95 12.62 26.23
N GLU A 407 -17.32 11.53 25.57
CA GLU A 407 -18.59 11.41 24.84
C GLU A 407 -19.80 11.43 25.77
N ALA A 408 -19.71 10.75 26.91
CA ALA A 408 -20.77 10.76 27.92
C ALA A 408 -20.99 12.16 28.52
N TYR A 409 -19.95 12.99 28.61
CA TYR A 409 -20.03 14.38 29.08
C TYR A 409 -20.35 15.41 27.99
N GLY A 410 -20.50 14.99 26.73
CA GLY A 410 -20.73 15.90 25.59
C GLY A 410 -19.55 16.85 25.31
N SER A 411 -18.37 16.56 25.87
CA SER A 411 -17.13 17.32 25.69
C SER A 411 -16.19 16.70 24.67
N ALA A 412 -16.59 15.58 24.05
CA ALA A 412 -15.80 14.93 23.02
C ALA A 412 -15.57 15.89 21.83
N PRO A 413 -14.32 16.04 21.38
CA PRO A 413 -14.05 16.75 20.13
C PRO A 413 -14.87 16.09 19.01
N PRO A 414 -15.37 16.87 18.03
CA PRO A 414 -16.09 16.30 16.90
C PRO A 414 -15.22 15.22 16.27
N ARG A 415 -15.74 13.98 16.25
CA ARG A 415 -15.01 12.86 15.66
C ARG A 415 -14.69 13.21 14.22
N LEU A 416 -13.40 13.35 13.92
CA LEU A 416 -12.92 13.47 12.55
C LEU A 416 -13.43 12.27 11.75
N ALA A 417 -13.70 12.46 10.46
CA ALA A 417 -13.89 11.32 9.59
C ALA A 417 -12.64 10.44 9.67
N ASN A 418 -12.80 9.11 9.73
CA ASN A 418 -11.67 8.18 9.87
C ASN A 418 -10.55 8.43 8.83
N SER A 419 -10.91 8.90 7.64
CA SER A 419 -9.96 9.27 6.58
C SER A 419 -9.09 10.48 6.95
N ASP A 420 -9.66 11.46 7.64
CA ASP A 420 -8.98 12.70 7.98
C ASP A 420 -8.06 12.50 9.20
N LEU A 421 -8.46 11.64 10.13
CA LEU A 421 -7.66 11.25 11.29
C LEU A 421 -6.28 10.72 10.88
N TRP A 422 -6.24 9.69 10.04
CA TRP A 422 -4.98 9.06 9.63
C TRP A 422 -4.15 9.94 8.70
N PHE A 423 -4.80 10.84 7.95
CA PHE A 423 -4.14 11.88 7.18
C PHE A 423 -3.42 12.89 8.09
N GLU A 424 -4.07 13.36 9.15
CA GLU A 424 -3.50 14.31 10.10
C GLU A 424 -2.31 13.69 10.85
N VAL A 425 -2.45 12.47 11.37
CA VAL A 425 -1.35 11.78 12.06
C VAL A 425 -0.16 11.54 11.12
N GLY A 426 -0.43 11.13 9.87
CA GLY A 426 0.60 10.94 8.84
C GLY A 426 1.35 12.22 8.45
N SER A 427 0.63 13.34 8.36
CA SER A 427 1.18 14.64 7.97
C SER A 427 1.93 15.35 9.11
N GLN A 428 1.43 15.27 10.35
CA GLN A 428 2.12 15.79 11.53
C GLN A 428 3.42 15.03 11.84
N SER A 429 3.43 13.71 11.61
CA SER A 429 4.65 12.91 11.70
C SER A 429 5.75 13.37 10.74
N LEU A 430 5.37 13.74 9.51
CA LEU A 430 6.31 14.22 8.49
C LEU A 430 6.93 15.56 8.88
N THR A 431 6.13 16.48 9.44
CA THR A 431 6.62 17.81 9.84
C THR A 431 7.50 17.75 11.08
N LYS A 432 7.16 16.95 12.09
CA LYS A 432 7.97 16.77 13.33
C LYS A 432 9.20 15.87 13.13
N GLY A 433 9.12 14.88 12.24
CA GLY A 433 10.26 14.02 11.90
C GLY A 433 11.42 14.78 11.23
N LEU A 434 11.10 15.84 10.48
CA LEU A 434 12.10 16.70 9.84
C LEU A 434 12.80 17.66 10.84
N SER A 435 12.18 17.97 11.99
CA SER A 435 12.83 18.77 13.05
C SER A 435 13.70 17.92 13.98
N ASN A 436 13.33 16.65 14.21
CA ASN A 436 14.02 15.78 15.18
C ASN A 436 14.94 14.73 14.53
N GLY A 437 14.82 14.48 13.21
CA GLY A 437 15.63 13.51 12.48
C GLY A 437 17.10 13.92 12.27
N VAL A 438 17.47 15.16 12.58
CA VAL A 438 18.86 15.65 12.48
C VAL A 438 19.76 15.05 13.57
N THR A 439 19.20 14.59 14.70
CA THR A 439 19.99 14.03 15.83
C THR A 439 20.08 12.50 15.82
N SER A 440 19.04 11.76 15.40
CA SER A 440 18.99 10.29 15.54
C SER A 440 19.57 9.50 14.35
N TYR A 441 19.67 10.10 13.16
CA TYR A 441 20.28 9.45 11.99
C TYR A 441 21.81 9.27 12.12
N PHE A 442 22.46 9.94 13.09
CA PHE A 442 23.91 9.88 13.31
C PHE A 442 24.38 8.75 14.23
N GLU A 443 23.50 8.12 15.02
CA GLU A 443 23.90 7.02 15.93
C GLU A 443 23.91 5.64 15.25
N GLY A 444 23.24 5.48 14.09
CA GLY A 444 23.04 4.17 13.47
C GLY A 444 24.07 3.73 12.42
N MET A 445 25.01 4.61 12.04
CA MET A 445 25.88 4.40 10.89
C MET A 445 27.37 4.55 11.23
N TYR A 446 27.86 3.76 12.19
CA TYR A 446 29.30 3.53 12.37
C TYR A 446 29.59 2.04 12.51
N PRO A 447 30.44 1.44 11.66
CA PRO A 447 31.19 0.26 12.05
C PRO A 447 32.13 0.67 13.18
N SER A 448 32.12 -0.06 14.28
CA SER A 448 33.10 0.11 15.35
C SER A 448 34.52 -0.07 14.77
N ALA A 449 35.21 1.04 14.48
CA ALA A 449 36.64 1.05 14.24
C ALA A 449 37.36 0.80 15.59
N ARG A 450 37.27 -0.43 16.10
CA ARG A 450 38.24 -0.95 17.07
C ARG A 450 39.56 -1.12 16.33
N ARG A 451 40.36 -0.06 16.31
CA ARG A 451 41.79 -0.11 16.03
C ARG A 451 42.41 -1.05 17.07
N LYS A 452 42.56 -2.34 16.73
CA LYS A 452 43.42 -3.26 17.49
C LYS A 452 44.83 -2.69 17.42
N ARG A 453 45.30 -2.10 18.53
CA ARG A 453 46.74 -1.94 18.77
C ARG A 453 47.35 -3.33 18.69
N ARG A 454 48.16 -3.58 17.65
CA ARG A 454 49.14 -4.67 17.70
C ARG A 454 50.27 -4.22 18.64
N PRO A 455 50.76 -5.08 19.54
CA PRO A 455 52.02 -4.83 20.22
C PRO A 455 53.15 -4.86 19.18
N LEU A 456 54.03 -3.87 19.26
CA LEU A 456 55.33 -3.88 18.62
C LEU A 456 56.22 -4.89 19.36
N ASP A 457 56.74 -5.88 18.63
CA ASP A 457 57.98 -6.55 18.97
C ASP A 457 58.90 -6.46 17.73
N ASN A 458 60.01 -5.78 17.96
CA ASN A 458 61.36 -5.87 17.37
C ASN A 458 61.63 -6.87 16.23
N ASP A 459 62.19 -6.39 15.11
CA ASP A 459 63.62 -6.54 14.74
C ASP A 459 63.84 -6.42 13.21
N SER A 460 65.07 -6.00 12.86
CA SER A 460 65.68 -5.79 11.52
C SER A 460 65.26 -4.52 10.79
N GLU A 461 66.08 -3.46 10.78
CA GLU A 461 67.37 -3.25 10.08
C GLU A 461 67.19 -2.95 8.58
N ASP A 462 67.80 -1.81 8.22
CA ASP A 462 68.28 -1.36 6.92
C ASP A 462 67.42 -0.43 6.02
N ASP A 463 68.14 0.65 5.64
CA ASP A 463 68.04 1.52 4.45
C ASP A 463 67.26 2.85 4.50
N ASP A 464 68.08 3.87 4.83
CA ASP A 464 68.27 5.22 4.24
C ASP A 464 67.15 6.29 4.20
N PRO A 465 67.50 7.58 4.49
CA PRO A 465 66.58 8.70 4.49
C PRO A 465 66.68 9.52 3.18
N GLU A 466 65.61 9.56 2.37
CA GLU A 466 65.46 10.58 1.34
C GLU A 466 64.34 11.58 1.69
N GLU A 467 64.80 12.82 1.91
CA GLU A 467 64.15 14.10 1.59
C GLU A 467 62.66 14.29 1.92
N LEU A 468 62.41 14.89 3.08
CA LEU A 468 61.21 15.68 3.35
C LEU A 468 61.20 16.94 2.48
N GLY A 469 60.69 16.80 1.26
CA GLY A 469 60.19 17.92 0.48
C GLY A 469 58.95 18.51 1.16
N SER A 470 59.02 19.80 1.47
CA SER A 470 57.88 20.63 1.86
C SER A 470 56.86 20.67 0.72
N GLY A 471 55.92 19.72 0.73
CA GLY A 471 54.71 19.80 -0.07
C GLY A 471 53.68 20.58 0.72
N ASP A 472 53.40 21.80 0.26
CA ASP A 472 52.20 22.53 0.61
C ASP A 472 51.00 21.59 0.53
N ASP A 473 50.41 21.27 1.70
CA ASP A 473 49.07 20.73 1.79
C ASP A 473 48.14 21.89 1.34
N ASP A 474 47.97 22.01 0.03
CA ASP A 474 46.89 22.75 -0.63
C ASP A 474 45.57 22.04 -0.28
N PHE A 475 45.18 22.17 0.98
CA PHE A 475 43.82 21.93 1.39
C PHE A 475 43.00 23.10 0.86
N ALA A 476 42.19 22.87 -0.17
CA ALA A 476 41.30 23.88 -0.74
C ALA A 476 40.30 24.36 0.32
N TYR A 477 40.68 25.40 1.05
CA TYR A 477 39.96 25.99 2.19
C TYR A 477 38.71 26.80 1.79
N HIS A 478 38.29 26.73 0.52
CA HIS A 478 37.42 27.76 -0.06
C HIS A 478 35.91 27.44 0.00
N ASP A 479 35.52 26.17 0.20
CA ASP A 479 34.15 25.74 -0.12
C ASP A 479 33.30 25.34 1.11
N ALA A 480 33.28 26.17 2.16
CA ALA A 480 32.44 25.94 3.35
C ALA A 480 31.48 27.11 3.61
N CYS A 481 30.16 26.86 3.63
CA CYS A 481 29.21 27.32 4.67
C CYS A 481 27.72 27.19 4.34
N LEU A 482 26.92 26.61 5.25
CA LEU A 482 25.45 26.72 5.28
C LEU A 482 24.86 26.47 6.69
N ILE A 483 25.26 27.25 7.72
CA ILE A 483 24.52 27.36 9.00
C ILE A 483 24.66 28.79 9.59
N PHE A 484 24.52 29.84 8.78
CA PHE A 484 24.64 31.20 9.31
C PHE A 484 23.29 31.87 9.64
N ASN A 485 22.24 31.60 8.87
CA ASN A 485 20.94 32.25 9.08
C ASN A 485 20.02 31.54 10.08
N PHE A 486 20.28 30.29 10.44
CA PHE A 486 19.40 29.56 11.39
C PHE A 486 19.46 30.16 12.82
N PHE A 487 20.55 30.86 13.14
CA PHE A 487 20.80 31.43 14.47
C PHE A 487 20.80 32.97 14.52
N SER A 488 20.63 33.65 13.38
CA SER A 488 20.56 35.12 13.35
C SER A 488 19.17 35.60 13.74
N GLN A 489 19.05 36.32 14.86
CA GLN A 489 17.79 36.95 15.29
C GLN A 489 17.49 38.26 14.54
N GLU A 490 18.45 38.79 13.78
CA GLU A 490 18.33 40.04 13.03
C GLU A 490 18.36 39.75 11.51
N GLY A 491 17.51 40.46 10.76
CA GLY A 491 17.32 40.24 9.32
C GLY A 491 18.59 40.41 8.45
N THR A 492 18.44 40.00 7.18
CA THR A 492 19.37 40.10 6.03
C THR A 492 20.78 40.64 6.29
N ARG A 493 21.77 39.74 6.26
CA ARG A 493 23.21 40.03 6.16
C ARG A 493 23.77 39.50 4.83
N SER A 494 24.86 40.09 4.33
CA SER A 494 25.60 39.50 3.20
C SER A 494 26.23 38.16 3.61
N ILE A 495 26.66 37.33 2.65
CA ILE A 495 27.36 36.06 2.97
C ILE A 495 28.66 36.37 3.73
N GLU A 496 29.33 37.45 3.36
CA GLU A 496 30.55 37.96 3.96
C GLU A 496 30.30 38.42 5.41
N ASP A 497 29.29 39.26 5.65
CA ASP A 497 28.94 39.72 7.00
C ASP A 497 28.50 38.56 7.91
N ALA A 498 27.78 37.58 7.36
CA ALA A 498 27.32 36.41 8.09
C ALA A 498 28.48 35.48 8.49
N LYS A 499 29.53 35.40 7.65
CA LYS A 499 30.79 34.71 7.97
C LYS A 499 31.53 35.44 9.10
N GLU A 500 31.67 36.76 9.02
CA GLU A 500 32.44 37.55 10.00
C GLU A 500 31.77 37.61 11.38
N SER A 501 30.44 37.55 11.44
CA SER A 501 29.67 37.77 12.68
C SER A 501 29.15 36.49 13.35
N PHE A 502 29.55 35.31 12.87
CA PHE A 502 29.07 34.04 13.42
C PHE A 502 29.68 33.70 14.77
N VAL A 503 28.80 33.44 15.75
CA VAL A 503 29.17 32.89 17.06
C VAL A 503 28.39 31.60 17.26
N CYS A 504 29.09 30.47 17.37
CA CYS A 504 28.46 29.19 17.67
C CYS A 504 27.86 29.24 19.09
N PRO A 505 26.59 28.85 19.30
CA PRO A 505 25.95 28.90 20.61
C PRO A 505 26.62 28.03 21.68
N ASP A 506 27.34 26.98 21.27
CA ASP A 506 27.75 25.93 22.21
C ASP A 506 29.23 25.92 22.60
N CYS A 507 30.21 26.32 21.76
CA CYS A 507 31.64 26.23 22.17
C CYS A 507 32.76 26.72 21.20
N TRP A 508 32.52 27.43 20.09
CA TRP A 508 33.60 27.72 19.12
C TRP A 508 33.95 29.20 18.95
N ASP A 509 35.21 29.56 19.19
CA ASP A 509 35.76 30.92 19.06
C ASP A 509 36.45 31.07 17.68
N HIS A 510 35.72 31.57 16.69
CA HIS A 510 36.18 31.67 15.30
C HIS A 510 37.49 32.47 15.14
N HIS A 511 37.71 33.48 16.00
CA HIS A 511 38.92 34.29 15.98
C HIS A 511 40.17 33.53 16.45
N LYS A 512 40.01 32.46 17.24
CA LYS A 512 41.12 31.63 17.74
C LYS A 512 41.30 30.34 16.94
N ASP A 513 40.20 29.70 16.57
CA ASP A 513 40.22 28.30 16.11
C ASP A 513 39.97 28.15 14.60
N GLY A 514 39.76 29.25 13.87
CA GLY A 514 39.51 29.25 12.42
C GLY A 514 38.10 28.80 12.04
N LEU A 515 37.89 28.47 10.76
CA LEU A 515 36.60 27.97 10.24
C LEU A 515 36.22 26.65 10.91
N TYR A 516 35.01 26.59 11.44
CA TYR A 516 34.42 25.40 12.06
C TYR A 516 34.47 24.22 11.08
N PRO A 517 34.94 23.01 11.44
CA PRO A 517 35.01 21.90 10.51
C PRO A 517 33.58 21.40 10.21
N PRO A 518 33.04 21.54 8.98
CA PRO A 518 31.69 21.10 8.70
C PRO A 518 31.69 19.61 8.38
N MET A 519 30.66 18.90 8.85
CA MET A 519 30.25 17.67 8.18
C MET A 519 29.87 18.01 6.73
N CYS A 520 30.58 17.37 5.81
CA CYS A 520 30.48 17.57 4.38
C CYS A 520 29.05 17.23 3.88
N ARG A 521 28.33 18.26 3.43
CA ARG A 521 27.51 18.14 2.21
C ARG A 521 28.26 18.94 1.16
N ASP A 522 28.29 18.45 -0.08
CA ASP A 522 28.70 19.24 -1.23
C ASP A 522 27.97 20.58 -1.18
N SER A 523 28.68 21.61 -0.77
CA SER A 523 28.25 23.00 -0.82
C SER A 523 28.03 23.29 -2.29
N VAL A 524 26.79 23.61 -2.66
CA VAL A 524 26.58 24.31 -3.91
C VAL A 524 27.16 25.69 -3.65
N GLU A 525 28.40 25.92 -4.08
CA GLU A 525 28.88 27.26 -4.31
C GLU A 525 27.89 27.93 -5.26
N LEU A 526 26.98 28.72 -4.69
CA LEU A 526 26.09 29.53 -5.51
C LEU A 526 26.99 30.51 -6.24
N GLN A 527 26.96 30.47 -7.57
CA GLN A 527 27.68 31.42 -8.42
C GLN A 527 27.17 32.86 -8.22
N THR A 528 26.06 33.05 -7.49
CA THR A 528 25.43 34.33 -7.21
C THR A 528 25.77 34.86 -5.83
N SER A 529 26.09 36.15 -5.73
CA SER A 529 26.38 36.85 -4.47
C SER A 529 25.18 37.02 -3.53
N LYS A 530 23.96 36.68 -3.97
CA LYS A 530 22.73 36.77 -3.18
C LYS A 530 22.14 35.38 -2.95
N TRP A 531 21.62 35.14 -1.75
CA TRP A 531 20.87 33.93 -1.44
C TRP A 531 19.60 33.82 -2.30
N PRO A 532 19.24 32.61 -2.77
CA PRO A 532 18.01 32.41 -3.51
C PRO A 532 16.78 32.80 -2.70
N ARG A 533 15.84 33.44 -3.38
CA ARG A 533 14.53 33.80 -2.84
C ARG A 533 13.43 33.36 -3.79
N LEU A 534 12.38 32.74 -3.26
CA LEU A 534 11.24 32.27 -4.05
C LEU A 534 9.93 32.81 -3.49
N VAL A 535 9.16 33.45 -4.37
CA VAL A 535 7.74 33.74 -4.16
C VAL A 535 6.93 32.72 -4.96
N MET A 536 6.12 31.93 -4.28
CA MET A 536 5.21 30.96 -4.91
C MET A 536 3.76 31.36 -4.66
N VAL A 537 2.96 31.46 -5.73
CA VAL A 537 1.51 31.66 -5.65
C VAL A 537 0.81 30.46 -6.26
N VAL A 538 0.05 29.72 -5.45
CA VAL A 538 -0.71 28.55 -5.89
C VAL A 538 -2.17 28.94 -6.08
N TYR A 539 -2.62 28.95 -7.34
CA TYR A 539 -4.00 29.18 -7.74
C TYR A 539 -4.75 27.84 -7.80
N TYR A 540 -5.83 27.68 -7.03
CA TYR A 540 -6.48 26.37 -6.89
C TYR A 540 -8.02 26.42 -6.86
N LEU A 541 -8.68 25.35 -7.30
CA LEU A 541 -10.10 25.11 -6.99
C LEU A 541 -10.24 24.53 -5.59
N GLN A 542 -11.33 24.83 -4.88
CA GLN A 542 -11.56 24.39 -3.49
C GLN A 542 -11.28 22.92 -3.21
N GLU A 543 -11.66 22.02 -4.12
CA GLU A 543 -11.44 20.58 -3.99
C GLU A 543 -9.94 20.19 -3.94
N PHE A 544 -9.06 21.04 -4.46
CA PHE A 544 -7.61 20.85 -4.42
C PHE A 544 -6.95 21.52 -3.21
N TRP A 545 -7.70 22.05 -2.24
CA TRP A 545 -7.12 22.72 -1.07
C TRP A 545 -6.05 21.89 -0.32
N PRO A 546 -6.29 20.60 0.00
CA PRO A 546 -5.27 19.80 0.68
C PRO A 546 -3.97 19.66 -0.14
N HIS A 547 -4.11 19.54 -1.46
CA HIS A 547 -2.98 19.46 -2.39
C HIS A 547 -2.18 20.76 -2.42
N THR A 548 -2.88 21.91 -2.45
CA THR A 548 -2.26 23.23 -2.39
C THR A 548 -1.46 23.42 -1.10
N GLN A 549 -2.04 23.09 0.06
CA GLN A 549 -1.33 23.19 1.34
C GLN A 549 -0.12 22.27 1.38
N HIS A 550 -0.26 21.04 0.90
CA HIS A 550 0.84 20.09 0.86
C HIS A 550 1.99 20.61 -0.01
N LEU A 551 1.71 21.13 -1.20
CA LEU A 551 2.72 21.69 -2.10
C LEU A 551 3.49 22.85 -1.45
N ILE A 552 2.77 23.84 -0.90
CA ILE A 552 3.40 25.00 -0.26
C ILE A 552 4.25 24.57 0.94
N THR A 553 3.71 23.70 1.80
CA THR A 553 4.41 23.22 3.00
C THR A 553 5.68 22.46 2.63
N MET A 554 5.57 21.55 1.67
CA MET A 554 6.68 20.72 1.21
C MET A 554 7.76 21.56 0.51
N THR A 555 7.38 22.59 -0.26
CA THR A 555 8.34 23.53 -0.89
C THR A 555 9.01 24.40 0.17
N SER A 556 8.22 24.98 1.08
CA SER A 556 8.73 25.81 2.18
C SER A 556 9.71 25.04 3.06
N GLY A 557 9.38 23.79 3.41
CA GLY A 557 10.25 22.93 4.20
C GLY A 557 11.60 22.68 3.52
N LEU A 558 11.59 22.36 2.22
CA LEU A 558 12.82 22.17 1.44
C LEU A 558 13.67 23.45 1.40
N TRP A 559 13.06 24.59 1.09
CA TRP A 559 13.77 25.87 1.00
C TRP A 559 14.36 26.31 2.35
N LYS A 560 13.59 26.16 3.44
CA LYS A 560 14.09 26.43 4.80
C LYS A 560 15.24 25.52 5.19
N GLN A 561 15.20 24.24 4.82
CA GLN A 561 16.30 23.29 5.05
C GLN A 561 17.59 23.68 4.31
N LEU A 562 17.48 24.39 3.19
CA LEU A 562 18.61 24.92 2.43
C LEU A 562 19.07 26.31 2.93
N GLY A 563 18.39 26.87 3.94
CA GLY A 563 18.66 28.23 4.44
C GLY A 563 18.18 29.35 3.52
N TRP A 564 17.31 29.04 2.55
CA TRP A 564 16.82 29.99 1.55
C TRP A 564 15.47 30.59 1.97
N GLU A 565 15.17 31.79 1.49
CA GLU A 565 13.92 32.48 1.82
C GLU A 565 12.78 32.03 0.88
N PHE A 566 11.62 31.75 1.46
CA PHE A 566 10.43 31.31 0.74
C PHE A 566 9.17 32.02 1.25
N GLN A 567 8.39 32.59 0.33
CA GLN A 567 7.04 33.09 0.61
C GLN A 567 6.01 32.36 -0.26
N GLY A 568 5.07 31.67 0.38
CA GLY A 568 4.02 30.91 -0.27
C GLY A 568 2.65 31.53 -0.05
N PHE A 569 1.90 31.77 -1.13
CA PHE A 569 0.53 32.28 -1.10
C PHE A 569 -0.41 31.29 -1.77
N SER A 570 -1.62 31.14 -1.23
CA SER A 570 -2.67 30.32 -1.84
C SER A 570 -3.85 31.21 -2.25
N VAL A 571 -4.25 31.13 -3.52
CA VAL A 571 -5.36 31.91 -4.08
C VAL A 571 -6.42 30.97 -4.61
N ARG A 572 -7.62 31.03 -4.03
CA ARG A 572 -8.76 30.25 -4.50
C ARG A 572 -9.31 30.88 -5.79
N LEU A 573 -9.39 30.10 -6.86
CA LEU A 573 -9.84 30.58 -8.18
C LEU A 573 -11.28 31.12 -8.17
N GLN A 574 -12.15 30.57 -7.32
CA GLN A 574 -13.52 31.04 -7.17
C GLN A 574 -13.63 32.46 -6.59
N HIS A 575 -12.58 32.95 -5.90
CA HIS A 575 -12.59 34.21 -5.16
C HIS A 575 -11.62 35.25 -5.73
N LEU A 576 -11.30 35.15 -7.03
CA LEU A 576 -10.33 36.06 -7.66
C LEU A 576 -10.78 37.51 -7.64
N GLN A 577 -12.09 37.78 -7.71
CA GLN A 577 -12.63 39.14 -7.72
C GLN A 577 -12.53 39.83 -6.35
N ASP A 578 -12.53 39.04 -5.27
CA ASP A 578 -12.54 39.56 -3.90
C ASP A 578 -11.13 39.85 -3.37
N ARG A 579 -10.10 39.43 -4.11
CA ARG A 579 -8.71 39.51 -3.68
C ARG A 579 -8.04 40.75 -4.26
N SER A 580 -7.64 41.66 -3.37
CA SER A 580 -6.58 42.60 -3.69
C SER A 580 -5.24 41.86 -3.86
N ASN A 581 -4.23 42.57 -4.36
CA ASN A 581 -2.90 42.02 -4.62
C ASN A 581 -2.34 41.30 -3.37
N VAL A 582 -2.25 39.96 -3.41
CA VAL A 582 -1.84 39.14 -2.26
C VAL A 582 -0.36 39.30 -1.93
N THR A 583 0.42 39.85 -2.86
CA THR A 583 1.84 40.13 -2.72
C THR A 583 2.12 41.60 -2.40
N ALA A 584 1.11 42.39 -2.05
CA ALA A 584 1.28 43.82 -1.73
C ALA A 584 2.21 44.07 -0.53
N GLN A 585 2.34 43.09 0.38
CA GLN A 585 3.22 43.17 1.56
C GLN A 585 4.64 42.65 1.28
N LEU A 586 4.95 42.23 0.05
CA LEU A 586 6.28 41.75 -0.31
C LEU A 586 7.27 42.93 -0.31
N GLN A 587 8.20 42.94 0.64
CA GLN A 587 9.21 44.01 0.79
C GLN A 587 10.56 43.67 0.15
N TRP A 588 10.62 42.63 -0.69
CA TRP A 588 11.86 42.21 -1.34
C TRP A 588 12.25 43.14 -2.50
N GLU A 589 13.56 43.36 -2.67
CA GLU A 589 14.12 44.18 -3.76
C GLU A 589 13.76 43.58 -5.13
N ALA A 590 13.36 44.41 -6.10
CA ALA A 590 13.08 43.97 -7.45
C ALA A 590 14.32 43.33 -8.10
N GLY A 591 14.14 42.23 -8.82
CA GLY A 591 15.20 41.41 -9.40
C GLY A 591 15.92 40.49 -8.40
N SER A 592 15.58 40.51 -7.11
CA SER A 592 16.26 39.69 -6.09
C SER A 592 15.62 38.31 -5.83
N PHE A 593 14.49 38.01 -6.47
CA PHE A 593 13.73 36.78 -6.22
C PHE A 593 13.12 36.21 -7.49
N GLN A 594 12.85 34.90 -7.48
CA GLN A 594 12.09 34.21 -8.51
C GLN A 594 10.60 34.21 -8.13
N PHE A 595 9.73 34.35 -9.13
CA PHE A 595 8.29 34.21 -8.97
C PHE A 595 7.79 32.94 -9.66
N MET A 596 6.96 32.18 -8.96
CA MET A 596 6.35 30.97 -9.47
C MET A 596 4.83 30.96 -9.25
N ALA A 597 4.07 30.95 -10.34
CA ALA A 597 2.63 30.72 -10.32
C ALA A 597 2.34 29.24 -10.62
N VAL A 598 1.61 28.56 -9.73
CA VAL A 598 1.21 27.16 -9.92
C VAL A 598 -0.32 27.07 -9.96
N PHE A 599 -0.87 26.56 -11.06
CA PHE A 599 -2.31 26.39 -11.24
C PHE A 599 -2.69 24.93 -10.99
N ILE A 600 -3.55 24.69 -10.00
CA ILE A 600 -4.12 23.38 -9.67
C ILE A 600 -5.64 23.42 -9.90
N THR A 601 -6.07 23.03 -11.10
CA THR A 601 -7.45 23.15 -11.56
C THR A 601 -7.82 22.03 -12.54
N HIS A 602 -9.07 21.95 -12.97
CA HIS A 602 -9.48 21.06 -14.05
C HIS A 602 -9.23 21.71 -15.42
N GLY A 603 -8.69 20.91 -16.35
CA GLY A 603 -8.54 21.27 -17.75
C GLY A 603 -9.70 20.69 -18.55
N LEU A 604 -10.63 21.51 -18.96
CA LEU A 604 -11.76 21.07 -19.78
C LEU A 604 -11.33 20.89 -21.24
N THR A 605 -11.94 19.92 -21.92
CA THR A 605 -11.60 19.60 -23.31
C THR A 605 -12.09 20.66 -24.29
N GLY A 606 -11.37 20.83 -25.41
CA GLY A 606 -11.73 21.79 -26.45
C GLY A 606 -11.41 23.23 -26.02
N ASP A 607 -12.25 24.17 -26.44
CA ASP A 607 -12.02 25.61 -26.25
C ASP A 607 -12.45 26.14 -24.87
N GLN A 608 -12.98 25.27 -24.00
CA GLN A 608 -13.47 25.66 -22.67
C GLN A 608 -12.33 26.11 -21.73
N GLY A 609 -11.13 25.55 -21.90
CA GLY A 609 -9.94 25.98 -21.15
C GLY A 609 -9.86 25.41 -19.74
N TYR A 610 -9.54 26.25 -18.76
CA TYR A 610 -9.34 25.88 -17.36
C TYR A 610 -10.50 26.36 -16.50
N GLN A 611 -10.93 25.51 -15.57
CA GLN A 611 -12.02 25.81 -14.68
C GLN A 611 -11.62 26.88 -13.63
N LEU A 612 -12.51 27.84 -13.39
CA LEU A 612 -12.41 28.86 -12.35
C LEU A 612 -13.34 28.56 -11.16
N ASP A 613 -14.55 28.09 -11.49
CA ASP A 613 -15.60 27.68 -10.58
C ASP A 613 -16.46 26.58 -11.21
N ASP A 614 -17.49 26.09 -10.51
CA ASP A 614 -18.33 24.98 -10.96
C ASP A 614 -19.11 25.27 -12.27
N SER A 615 -19.26 26.54 -12.62
CA SER A 615 -20.04 27.02 -13.77
C SER A 615 -19.20 27.65 -14.88
N LYS A 616 -17.93 28.00 -14.59
CA LYS A 616 -17.11 28.84 -15.44
C LYS A 616 -15.75 28.20 -15.70
N ALA A 617 -15.42 28.11 -16.98
CA ALA A 617 -14.07 27.85 -17.46
C ALA A 617 -13.66 28.96 -18.45
N VAL A 618 -12.36 29.23 -18.50
CA VAL A 618 -11.80 30.26 -19.37
C VAL A 618 -10.58 29.74 -20.12
N PRO A 619 -10.32 30.23 -21.35
CA PRO A 619 -9.10 29.90 -22.08
C PRO A 619 -7.83 30.19 -21.26
N PRO A 620 -6.73 29.44 -21.49
CA PRO A 620 -5.47 29.60 -20.75
C PRO A 620 -4.94 31.03 -20.66
N LEU A 621 -4.96 31.78 -21.78
CA LEU A 621 -4.50 33.17 -21.79
C LEU A 621 -5.38 34.07 -20.91
N ASN A 622 -6.71 33.90 -20.98
CA ASN A 622 -7.65 34.65 -20.15
C ASN A 622 -7.48 34.29 -18.67
N LEU A 623 -7.17 33.04 -18.35
CA LEU A 623 -6.85 32.63 -16.97
C LEU A 623 -5.64 33.41 -16.45
N LEU A 624 -4.55 33.50 -17.22
CA LEU A 624 -3.36 34.28 -16.83
C LEU A 624 -3.68 35.76 -16.66
N GLN A 625 -4.43 36.35 -17.58
CA GLN A 625 -4.85 37.76 -17.51
C GLN A 625 -5.72 38.06 -16.28
N LEU A 626 -6.53 37.11 -15.83
CA LEU A 626 -7.38 37.27 -14.64
C LEU A 626 -6.60 37.06 -13.33
N THR A 627 -5.58 36.20 -13.33
CA THR A 627 -4.96 35.71 -12.09
C THR A 627 -3.64 36.39 -11.74
N LEU A 628 -2.79 36.68 -12.72
CA LEU A 628 -1.49 37.32 -12.47
C LEU A 628 -1.59 38.73 -11.87
N PRO A 629 -2.60 39.57 -12.19
CA PRO A 629 -2.76 40.87 -11.52
C PRO A 629 -2.94 40.76 -9.99
N VAL A 630 -3.44 39.62 -9.48
CA VAL A 630 -3.57 39.35 -8.05
C VAL A 630 -2.19 39.22 -7.37
N ALA A 631 -1.12 38.99 -8.13
CA ALA A 631 0.25 38.92 -7.64
C ALA A 631 1.18 39.93 -8.36
N GLN A 632 0.64 41.05 -8.85
CA GLN A 632 1.35 41.98 -9.73
C GLN A 632 2.66 42.52 -9.12
N THR A 633 2.69 42.76 -7.80
CA THR A 633 3.90 43.24 -7.12
C THR A 633 5.05 42.24 -7.25
N ALA A 634 4.77 40.95 -6.99
CA ALA A 634 5.78 39.91 -7.13
C ALA A 634 6.16 39.67 -8.60
N VAL A 635 5.19 39.65 -9.52
CA VAL A 635 5.45 39.45 -10.95
C VAL A 635 6.40 40.53 -11.49
N ASN A 636 6.12 41.81 -11.24
CA ASN A 636 6.93 42.93 -11.71
C ASN A 636 8.31 43.01 -11.04
N GLY A 637 8.44 42.46 -9.83
CA GLY A 637 9.67 42.47 -9.05
C GLY A 637 10.55 41.24 -9.24
N ALA A 638 10.12 40.23 -10.00
CA ALA A 638 10.87 38.98 -10.12
C ALA A 638 12.01 39.07 -11.15
N SER A 639 13.12 38.37 -10.90
CA SER A 639 14.17 38.15 -11.90
C SER A 639 13.77 37.10 -12.94
N LEU A 640 12.98 36.12 -12.52
CA LEU A 640 12.47 35.03 -13.34
C LEU A 640 11.00 34.77 -12.99
N THR A 641 10.14 34.72 -14.00
CA THR A 641 8.71 34.40 -13.85
C THR A 641 8.42 33.03 -14.44
N LEU A 642 8.01 32.09 -13.59
CA LEU A 642 7.68 30.72 -13.96
C LEU A 642 6.19 30.46 -13.75
N VAL A 643 5.55 29.84 -14.74
CA VAL A 643 4.13 29.48 -14.70
C VAL A 643 3.97 27.98 -14.92
N PHE A 644 3.33 27.29 -13.98
CA PHE A 644 3.05 25.86 -14.05
C PHE A 644 1.55 25.60 -14.11
N PHE A 645 1.09 24.87 -15.13
CA PHE A 645 -0.29 24.36 -15.20
C PHE A 645 -0.33 22.88 -14.81
N PHE A 646 -0.68 22.60 -13.56
CA PHE A 646 -0.91 21.25 -13.01
C PHE A 646 -2.40 20.95 -13.02
N ALA A 647 -2.94 20.71 -14.22
CA ALA A 647 -4.36 20.52 -14.40
C ALA A 647 -4.77 19.08 -14.72
N CYS A 648 -5.98 18.71 -14.29
CA CYS A 648 -6.63 17.46 -14.68
C CYS A 648 -7.28 17.65 -16.06
N GLY A 649 -6.57 17.33 -17.15
CA GLY A 649 -7.06 17.48 -18.52
C GLY A 649 -6.09 18.25 -19.42
N HIS A 650 -6.55 18.68 -20.60
CA HIS A 650 -5.64 19.05 -21.71
C HIS A 650 -6.21 20.14 -22.65
N PRO A 651 -6.50 21.36 -22.15
CA PRO A 651 -6.92 22.46 -23.01
C PRO A 651 -5.81 22.96 -23.96
N MET A 652 -4.56 22.52 -23.75
CA MET A 652 -3.36 22.95 -24.48
C MET A 652 -3.06 22.12 -25.74
N MET A 653 -4.08 21.42 -26.26
CA MET A 653 -3.99 20.65 -27.51
C MET A 653 -4.31 21.50 -28.75
N SER A 654 -4.87 22.70 -28.58
CA SER A 654 -5.18 23.60 -29.68
C SER A 654 -3.95 24.42 -30.09
N PRO A 655 -3.47 24.33 -31.34
CA PRO A 655 -2.33 25.11 -31.79
C PRO A 655 -2.55 26.62 -31.70
N THR A 656 -3.77 27.09 -31.93
CA THR A 656 -4.13 28.50 -31.78
C THR A 656 -3.91 28.96 -30.34
N THR A 657 -4.34 28.18 -29.36
CA THR A 657 -4.15 28.49 -27.94
C THR A 657 -2.67 28.52 -27.54
N VAL A 658 -1.89 27.54 -28.01
CA VAL A 658 -0.44 27.52 -27.75
C VAL A 658 0.27 28.69 -28.42
N SER A 659 -0.16 29.10 -29.62
CA SER A 659 0.40 30.27 -30.31
C SER A 659 0.13 31.55 -29.52
N MET A 660 -1.10 31.75 -29.08
CA MET A 660 -1.48 32.92 -28.27
C MET A 660 -0.71 32.98 -26.95
N LEU A 661 -0.43 31.83 -26.32
CA LEU A 661 0.39 31.77 -25.12
C LEU A 661 1.87 32.01 -25.40
N GLN A 662 2.39 31.50 -26.51
CA GLN A 662 3.77 31.78 -26.94
C GLN A 662 3.95 33.28 -27.21
N ASP A 663 2.98 33.93 -27.85
CA ASP A 663 2.96 35.38 -28.05
C ASP A 663 2.96 36.11 -26.70
N TRP A 664 2.18 35.63 -25.72
CA TRP A 664 2.17 36.19 -24.37
C TRP A 664 3.51 36.02 -23.63
N VAL A 665 4.14 34.84 -23.76
CA VAL A 665 5.48 34.56 -23.21
C VAL A 665 6.54 35.49 -23.83
N ASN A 666 6.39 35.82 -25.12
CA ASN A 666 7.30 36.68 -25.86
C ASN A 666 6.99 38.19 -25.74
N LYS A 667 5.86 38.59 -25.15
CA LYS A 667 5.36 39.98 -25.20
C LYS A 667 6.18 40.99 -24.38
N ASP A 668 6.91 40.54 -23.36
CA ASP A 668 7.64 41.40 -22.43
C ASP A 668 9.15 41.10 -22.38
N LYS A 669 9.94 42.09 -21.96
CA LYS A 669 11.40 41.93 -21.72
C LYS A 669 11.71 40.97 -20.56
N GLU A 670 10.71 40.60 -19.77
CA GLU A 670 10.85 39.69 -18.64
C GLU A 670 11.12 38.25 -19.12
N GLN A 671 11.97 37.53 -18.41
CA GLN A 671 12.17 36.12 -18.62
C GLN A 671 10.94 35.36 -18.11
N ARG A 672 10.03 35.03 -19.03
CA ARG A 672 8.85 34.21 -18.75
C ARG A 672 9.06 32.79 -19.27
N THR A 673 8.73 31.83 -18.42
CA THR A 673 8.71 30.42 -18.76
C THR A 673 7.38 29.82 -18.32
N LEU A 674 6.75 29.06 -19.20
CA LEU A 674 5.49 28.37 -18.97
C LEU A 674 5.69 26.88 -19.20
N VAL A 675 5.27 26.08 -18.22
CA VAL A 675 5.25 24.63 -18.27
C VAL A 675 3.82 24.13 -18.03
N ALA A 676 3.25 23.39 -18.96
CA ALA A 676 1.91 22.84 -18.82
C ALA A 676 1.91 21.31 -18.91
N CYS A 677 1.27 20.63 -17.96
CA CYS A 677 1.07 19.19 -18.03
C CYS A 677 -0.05 18.87 -19.03
N LEU A 678 0.19 17.91 -19.94
CA LEU A 678 -0.76 17.53 -20.99
C LEU A 678 -1.57 16.27 -20.66
N ASN A 679 -1.52 15.78 -19.42
CA ASN A 679 -2.07 14.48 -19.07
C ASN A 679 -3.55 14.51 -18.71
N LYS A 680 -4.30 13.56 -19.29
CA LYS A 680 -5.75 13.39 -19.07
C LYS A 680 -6.14 12.99 -17.65
N LYS A 681 -5.22 12.35 -16.91
CA LYS A 681 -5.47 11.75 -15.59
C LYS A 681 -4.47 12.23 -14.54
N LEU A 682 -3.93 13.43 -14.70
CA LEU A 682 -2.94 13.92 -13.77
C LEU A 682 -3.59 14.10 -12.40
N LEU A 683 -3.02 13.47 -11.37
CA LEU A 683 -3.18 13.93 -10.00
C LEU A 683 -1.99 14.86 -9.72
N PRO A 684 -2.20 16.16 -9.43
CA PRO A 684 -1.14 17.15 -9.19
C PRO A 684 0.00 16.66 -8.26
N VAL A 685 -0.28 15.76 -7.33
CA VAL A 685 0.67 15.12 -6.41
C VAL A 685 1.87 14.50 -7.12
N TYR A 686 1.68 13.87 -8.29
CA TYR A 686 2.79 13.24 -9.01
C TYR A 686 3.84 14.24 -9.50
N MET A 687 3.48 15.52 -9.58
CA MET A 687 4.38 16.60 -10.02
C MET A 687 5.02 17.33 -8.85
N PHE A 688 4.57 17.13 -7.61
CA PHE A 688 5.02 17.91 -6.46
C PHE A 688 6.49 17.65 -6.12
N ASN A 689 6.88 16.37 -6.01
CA ASN A 689 8.28 16.00 -5.76
C ASN A 689 9.21 16.54 -6.85
N TRP A 690 8.77 16.47 -8.12
CA TRP A 690 9.51 17.08 -9.22
C TRP A 690 9.57 18.60 -9.10
N LEU A 691 8.46 19.28 -8.81
CA LEU A 691 8.45 20.74 -8.70
C LEU A 691 9.40 21.20 -7.60
N ASN A 692 9.44 20.51 -6.47
CA ASN A 692 10.40 20.77 -5.40
C ASN A 692 11.85 20.68 -5.89
N LYS A 693 12.21 19.57 -6.55
CA LYS A 693 13.55 19.39 -7.13
C LYS A 693 13.85 20.44 -8.20
N ALA A 694 12.85 20.82 -8.99
CA ALA A 694 12.95 21.85 -10.01
C ALA A 694 13.16 23.23 -9.41
N THR A 695 12.44 23.61 -8.34
CA THR A 695 12.62 24.90 -7.66
C THR A 695 14.03 25.02 -7.09
N LYS A 696 14.56 23.92 -6.52
CA LYS A 696 15.95 23.87 -6.07
C LYS A 696 16.92 24.07 -7.23
N ALA A 697 16.80 23.26 -8.27
CA ALA A 697 17.73 23.31 -9.39
C ALA A 697 17.66 24.65 -10.15
N LEU A 698 16.49 25.29 -10.21
CA LEU A 698 16.30 26.62 -10.81
C LEU A 698 16.88 27.76 -9.97
N ALA A 699 16.92 27.59 -8.65
CA ALA A 699 17.63 28.54 -7.78
C ALA A 699 19.14 28.48 -8.02
N GLU A 700 19.67 27.31 -8.36
CA GLU A 700 21.10 27.07 -8.62
C GLU A 700 21.51 27.46 -10.05
N GLU A 701 20.66 27.18 -11.05
CA GLU A 701 20.91 27.46 -12.47
C GLU A 701 19.73 28.22 -13.13
N PRO A 702 19.48 29.50 -12.78
CA PRO A 702 18.34 30.26 -13.29
C PRO A 702 18.39 30.51 -14.81
N ASP A 703 19.58 30.77 -15.35
CA ASP A 703 19.77 31.10 -16.78
C ASP A 703 19.57 29.89 -17.71
N ALA A 704 19.59 28.67 -17.15
CA ALA A 704 19.45 27.43 -17.89
C ALA A 704 18.08 26.76 -17.69
N ALA A 705 17.03 27.54 -17.38
CA ALA A 705 15.72 27.04 -16.95
C ALA A 705 15.17 25.87 -17.78
N GLN A 706 15.23 25.94 -19.12
CA GLN A 706 14.78 24.85 -20.00
C GLN A 706 15.53 23.53 -19.72
N LYS A 707 16.87 23.59 -19.69
CA LYS A 707 17.74 22.43 -19.44
C LYS A 707 17.49 21.90 -18.03
N THR A 708 17.44 22.78 -17.04
CA THR A 708 17.24 22.47 -15.62
C THR A 708 15.91 21.76 -15.38
N LEU A 709 14.81 22.32 -15.90
CA LEU A 709 13.47 21.74 -15.79
C LEU A 709 13.38 20.38 -16.46
N ARG A 710 13.91 20.26 -17.68
CA ARG A 710 13.91 19.01 -18.45
C ARG A 710 14.71 17.91 -17.74
N LEU A 711 15.90 18.23 -17.23
CA LEU A 711 16.73 17.26 -16.50
C LEU A 711 16.08 16.86 -15.17
N SER A 712 15.53 17.82 -14.41
CA SER A 712 14.80 17.55 -13.18
C SER A 712 13.61 16.61 -13.44
N TRP A 713 12.87 16.84 -14.53
CA TRP A 713 11.72 16.02 -14.92
C TRP A 713 12.14 14.59 -15.25
N LEU A 714 13.18 14.39 -16.06
CA LEU A 714 13.64 13.04 -16.43
C LEU A 714 14.35 12.30 -15.30
N ARG A 715 14.91 13.01 -14.31
CA ARG A 715 15.51 12.41 -13.11
C ARG A 715 14.47 11.98 -12.09
N ASP A 716 13.25 12.50 -12.16
CA ASP A 716 12.17 12.07 -11.29
C ASP A 716 11.64 10.70 -11.71
N SER A 717 11.40 9.81 -10.74
CA SER A 717 10.95 8.45 -11.00
C SER A 717 9.47 8.38 -11.39
N ILE A 718 8.67 9.39 -10.98
CA ILE A 718 7.21 9.36 -11.08
C ILE A 718 6.72 10.38 -12.10
N ALA A 719 7.21 11.61 -12.05
CA ALA A 719 6.73 12.70 -12.90
C ALA A 719 6.69 12.35 -14.39
N PRO A 720 7.75 11.83 -15.04
CA PRO A 720 7.72 11.55 -16.46
C PRO A 720 6.78 10.38 -16.81
N SER A 721 6.64 9.39 -15.94
CA SER A 721 5.68 8.30 -16.18
C SER A 721 4.21 8.74 -16.11
N HIS A 722 3.94 9.89 -15.49
CA HIS A 722 2.62 10.46 -15.26
C HIS A 722 2.42 11.82 -15.91
N SER A 723 3.32 12.31 -16.76
CA SER A 723 3.16 13.58 -17.47
C SER A 723 3.83 13.55 -18.84
N ASP A 724 3.20 14.21 -19.80
CA ASP A 724 3.89 14.89 -20.88
C ASP A 724 3.83 16.39 -20.58
N LEU A 725 4.87 17.12 -20.96
CA LEU A 725 4.97 18.56 -20.69
C LEU A 725 4.95 19.36 -21.99
N LEU A 726 4.26 20.49 -21.98
CA LEU A 726 4.43 21.57 -22.94
C LEU A 726 5.31 22.63 -22.29
N PHE A 727 6.40 22.99 -22.94
CA PHE A 727 7.35 23.99 -22.48
C PHE A 727 7.36 25.18 -23.45
N MET A 728 7.28 26.38 -22.91
CA MET A 728 7.42 27.64 -23.64
C MET A 728 8.30 28.58 -22.84
N SER A 729 9.26 29.23 -23.47
CA SER A 729 10.06 30.28 -22.84
C SER A 729 10.33 31.39 -23.83
N ASN A 730 10.61 32.59 -23.31
CA ASN A 730 10.91 33.75 -24.13
C ASN A 730 12.10 33.46 -25.05
N GLY A 731 11.97 33.75 -26.35
CA GLY A 731 13.01 33.52 -27.36
C GLY A 731 13.18 32.07 -27.83
N HIS A 732 12.37 31.13 -27.31
CA HIS A 732 12.38 29.73 -27.74
C HIS A 732 11.02 29.33 -28.33
N ALA A 733 11.05 28.46 -29.34
CA ALA A 733 9.83 27.85 -29.87
C ALA A 733 9.20 26.91 -28.84
N ALA A 734 7.86 26.82 -28.84
CA ALA A 734 7.13 25.88 -28.00
C ALA A 734 7.57 24.43 -28.29
N GLU A 735 7.83 23.66 -27.23
CA GLU A 735 8.25 22.25 -27.30
C GLU A 735 7.30 21.36 -26.51
N MET A 736 7.01 20.16 -27.01
CA MET A 736 6.44 19.09 -26.19
C MET A 736 7.54 18.13 -25.75
N TRP A 737 7.53 17.79 -24.48
CA TRP A 737 8.38 16.80 -23.87
C TRP A 737 7.54 15.56 -23.57
N LEU A 738 7.71 14.54 -24.40
CA LEU A 738 6.91 13.33 -24.34
C LEU A 738 7.68 12.22 -23.66
N TYR A 739 7.12 11.64 -22.58
CA TYR A 739 7.73 10.48 -21.96
C TYR A 739 7.71 9.29 -22.94
N ALA A 740 8.88 8.70 -23.17
CA ALA A 740 9.11 7.76 -24.27
C ALA A 740 9.68 6.40 -23.81
N PRO A 741 9.04 5.68 -22.87
CA PRO A 741 9.46 4.34 -22.49
C PRO A 741 9.30 3.40 -23.69
N PHE A 742 10.40 2.94 -24.28
CA PHE A 742 10.35 2.17 -25.53
C PHE A 742 9.46 0.93 -25.46
N GLN A 743 9.31 0.28 -24.30
CA GLN A 743 8.51 -0.94 -24.18
C GLN A 743 6.99 -0.71 -24.21
N SER A 744 6.51 0.52 -24.01
CA SER A 744 5.07 0.83 -23.98
C SER A 744 4.68 1.99 -24.88
N ARG A 745 5.54 3.01 -24.98
CA ARG A 745 5.30 4.26 -25.71
C ARG A 745 6.57 4.75 -26.43
N PRO A 746 7.12 4.00 -27.40
CA PRO A 746 8.34 4.40 -28.09
C PRO A 746 8.20 5.77 -28.75
N LEU A 747 9.17 6.65 -28.50
CA LEU A 747 9.21 8.03 -29.01
C LEU A 747 7.93 8.83 -28.70
N GLY A 748 7.26 8.56 -27.57
CA GLY A 748 6.04 9.27 -27.18
C GLY A 748 4.77 8.84 -27.92
N ARG A 749 4.81 7.77 -28.72
CA ARG A 749 3.63 7.20 -29.40
C ARG A 749 3.24 5.85 -28.79
N PRO A 750 1.94 5.60 -28.52
CA PRO A 750 1.51 4.30 -28.01
C PRO A 750 1.80 3.20 -29.03
N LEU A 751 2.21 2.02 -28.55
CA LEU A 751 2.30 0.84 -29.41
C LEU A 751 0.92 0.48 -29.99
N PRO A 752 0.85 0.00 -31.23
CA PRO A 752 -0.40 -0.49 -31.78
C PRO A 752 -0.86 -1.73 -31.00
N SER A 753 -2.17 -1.98 -31.01
CA SER A 753 -2.72 -3.17 -30.35
C SER A 753 -2.08 -4.44 -30.91
N LEU A 754 -1.50 -5.25 -30.03
CA LEU A 754 -0.84 -6.50 -30.43
C LEU A 754 -1.83 -7.47 -31.07
N LEU A 755 -3.10 -7.43 -30.65
CA LEU A 755 -4.15 -8.27 -31.20
C LEU A 755 -4.59 -7.82 -32.60
N SER A 756 -4.49 -6.52 -32.91
CA SER A 756 -4.86 -6.02 -34.23
C SER A 756 -3.76 -6.19 -35.27
N VAL A 757 -2.49 -6.19 -34.84
CA VAL A 757 -1.34 -6.22 -35.76
C VAL A 757 -0.78 -7.63 -35.96
N CYS A 758 -0.75 -8.47 -34.93
CA CYS A 758 -0.13 -9.78 -34.99
C CYS A 758 -1.18 -10.90 -35.12
N PRO A 759 -1.20 -11.66 -36.23
CA PRO A 759 -2.22 -12.69 -36.46
C PRO A 759 -1.98 -14.00 -35.71
N CYS A 760 -0.87 -14.18 -35.00
CA CYS A 760 -0.58 -15.46 -34.35
C CYS A 760 -1.60 -15.77 -33.23
N SER A 761 -2.07 -17.02 -33.16
CA SER A 761 -2.94 -17.47 -32.07
C SER A 761 -2.14 -17.58 -30.77
N SER A 762 -2.78 -17.27 -29.65
CA SER A 762 -2.22 -17.51 -28.30
C SER A 762 -2.28 -18.99 -27.89
N GLU A 763 -2.89 -19.84 -28.71
CA GLU A 763 -3.32 -21.21 -28.34
C GLU A 763 -2.41 -22.34 -28.85
N GLY A 764 -1.20 -22.03 -29.35
CA GLY A 764 -0.24 -23.08 -29.69
C GLY A 764 0.20 -23.85 -28.44
N GLU A 765 0.31 -25.19 -28.55
CA GLU A 765 0.59 -26.15 -27.46
C GLU A 765 1.86 -25.86 -26.62
N ASN A 766 2.72 -24.94 -27.06
CA ASN A 766 3.84 -24.43 -26.29
C ASN A 766 3.45 -23.17 -25.48
N GLN A 767 2.69 -23.35 -24.40
CA GLN A 767 2.22 -22.32 -23.44
C GLN A 767 3.33 -21.47 -22.76
N ARG A 768 4.61 -21.60 -23.13
CA ARG A 768 5.71 -20.91 -22.44
C ARG A 768 5.79 -19.40 -22.71
N TRP A 769 5.14 -18.87 -23.75
CA TRP A 769 5.33 -17.46 -24.15
C TRP A 769 4.01 -16.69 -24.27
N LYS A 770 3.77 -15.76 -23.33
CA LYS A 770 2.65 -14.80 -23.41
C LYS A 770 2.82 -13.90 -24.64
N LYS A 771 1.73 -13.66 -25.37
CA LYS A 771 1.67 -12.72 -26.51
C LYS A 771 1.81 -11.28 -25.97
N ILE A 772 3.04 -10.78 -25.96
CA ILE A 772 3.40 -9.41 -25.54
C ILE A 772 4.38 -8.78 -26.53
N TRP A 773 4.39 -7.45 -26.61
CA TRP A 773 5.39 -6.71 -27.37
C TRP A 773 6.76 -6.79 -26.68
N LYS A 774 7.83 -6.96 -27.47
CA LYS A 774 9.21 -6.62 -27.12
C LYS A 774 9.64 -5.54 -28.10
N VAL A 775 10.12 -4.41 -27.60
CA VAL A 775 10.60 -3.32 -28.48
C VAL A 775 12.12 -3.34 -28.52
N ASP A 776 12.65 -3.25 -29.74
CA ASP A 776 14.07 -3.12 -30.07
C ASP A 776 14.31 -1.76 -30.73
N HIS A 777 15.40 -1.08 -30.36
CA HIS A 777 15.67 0.29 -30.84
C HIS A 777 17.15 0.64 -30.84
N ASN A 778 17.54 1.59 -31.68
CA ASN A 778 18.91 2.15 -31.71
C ASN A 778 19.03 3.54 -31.06
N GLY A 779 17.99 3.97 -30.32
CA GLY A 779 17.88 5.31 -29.73
C GLY A 779 18.99 5.66 -28.73
N LYS A 780 19.63 6.82 -28.94
CA LYS A 780 20.64 7.45 -28.07
C LYS A 780 20.27 8.90 -27.80
N SER A 781 20.73 9.46 -26.68
CA SER A 781 20.52 10.88 -26.35
C SER A 781 21.10 11.77 -27.45
N GLY A 782 20.39 12.84 -27.83
CA GLY A 782 20.75 13.77 -28.89
C GLY A 782 20.41 13.32 -30.32
N LYS A 783 19.96 12.07 -30.51
CA LYS A 783 19.63 11.56 -31.85
C LYS A 783 18.31 12.16 -32.35
N GLN A 784 18.26 12.55 -33.62
CA GLN A 784 17.02 13.02 -34.27
C GLN A 784 15.98 11.91 -34.29
N LEU A 785 14.72 12.22 -34.02
CA LEU A 785 13.67 11.20 -33.87
C LEU A 785 13.44 10.40 -35.16
N CYS A 786 13.58 11.03 -36.33
CA CYS A 786 13.49 10.38 -37.63
C CYS A 786 14.60 9.32 -37.86
N ASP A 787 15.74 9.45 -37.19
CA ASP A 787 16.86 8.51 -37.32
C ASP A 787 16.77 7.33 -36.33
N VAL A 788 15.88 7.38 -35.34
CA VAL A 788 15.82 6.41 -34.24
C VAL A 788 15.03 5.16 -34.64
N GLU A 789 15.60 4.22 -35.39
CA GLU A 789 14.93 2.96 -35.73
C GLU A 789 14.28 2.27 -34.51
N VAL A 790 12.96 2.04 -34.56
CA VAL A 790 12.22 1.25 -33.58
C VAL A 790 11.51 0.09 -34.26
N LYS A 791 11.63 -1.10 -33.67
CA LYS A 791 11.02 -2.34 -34.14
C LYS A 791 10.22 -2.97 -33.00
N ALA A 792 8.91 -3.13 -33.19
CA ALA A 792 8.07 -3.90 -32.29
C ALA A 792 8.13 -5.39 -32.67
N ILE A 793 8.33 -6.28 -31.70
CA ILE A 793 8.52 -7.72 -31.92
C ILE A 793 7.49 -8.48 -31.09
N CYS A 794 6.67 -9.32 -31.72
CA CYS A 794 5.78 -10.19 -30.96
C CYS A 794 6.61 -11.29 -30.28
N ARG A 795 6.56 -11.42 -28.96
CA ARG A 795 7.34 -12.46 -28.26
C ARG A 795 6.91 -13.89 -28.63
N ALA A 796 5.66 -14.10 -29.01
CA ALA A 796 5.11 -15.42 -29.33
C ALA A 796 5.61 -15.91 -30.70
N CYS A 797 5.33 -15.17 -31.78
CA CYS A 797 5.71 -15.58 -33.15
C CYS A 797 7.03 -14.99 -33.65
N ARG A 798 7.67 -14.08 -32.91
CA ARG A 798 8.94 -13.39 -33.25
C ARG A 798 8.91 -12.51 -34.51
N GLN A 799 7.74 -12.34 -35.14
CA GLN A 799 7.57 -11.38 -36.22
C GLN A 799 7.90 -9.96 -35.73
N LYS A 800 8.48 -9.16 -36.62
CA LYS A 800 8.97 -7.81 -36.35
C LYS A 800 8.19 -6.81 -37.21
N TRP A 801 7.86 -5.66 -36.63
CA TRP A 801 7.20 -4.54 -37.29
C TRP A 801 8.02 -3.27 -37.06
N PRO A 802 8.62 -2.67 -38.11
CA PRO A 802 9.21 -1.34 -37.99
C PRO A 802 8.10 -0.33 -37.69
N LEU A 803 8.35 0.60 -36.78
CA LEU A 803 7.41 1.69 -36.50
C LEU A 803 7.80 2.92 -37.35
N PRO A 804 6.84 3.57 -38.03
CA PRO A 804 7.13 4.68 -38.93
C PRO A 804 7.60 5.93 -38.16
N GLN A 805 8.68 6.53 -38.65
CA GLN A 805 9.39 7.64 -37.98
C GLN A 805 9.85 8.75 -38.92
N GLU A 806 9.76 8.55 -40.24
CA GLU A 806 10.36 9.41 -41.26
C GLU A 806 9.94 10.89 -41.10
N ASP A 807 8.69 11.13 -40.71
CA ASP A 807 8.13 12.47 -40.52
C ASP A 807 8.30 13.03 -39.09
N MET A 808 8.96 12.31 -38.18
CA MET A 808 9.12 12.76 -36.79
C MET A 808 10.25 13.79 -36.66
N LYS A 809 9.89 15.05 -36.42
CA LYS A 809 10.85 16.10 -36.03
C LYS A 809 11.14 16.07 -34.54
N GLY A 810 12.35 16.45 -34.15
CA GLY A 810 12.76 16.59 -32.75
C GLY A 810 13.91 15.68 -32.35
N ILE A 811 14.27 15.66 -31.08
CA ILE A 811 15.41 14.91 -30.55
C ILE A 811 15.00 13.95 -29.44
N LEU A 812 15.71 12.83 -29.34
CA LEU A 812 15.60 11.90 -28.21
C LEU A 812 16.54 12.35 -27.09
N VAL A 813 16.04 12.49 -25.87
CA VAL A 813 16.85 12.75 -24.67
C VAL A 813 16.81 11.54 -23.76
N LYS A 814 17.96 11.19 -23.18
CA LYS A 814 18.09 10.09 -22.20
C LYS A 814 18.78 10.58 -20.93
N VAL A 815 18.16 10.33 -19.78
CA VAL A 815 18.74 10.58 -18.44
C VAL A 815 18.46 9.37 -17.56
N ASN A 816 19.49 8.80 -16.93
CA ASN A 816 19.35 7.66 -16.00
C ASN A 816 18.52 6.47 -16.54
N GLY A 817 18.61 6.19 -17.84
CA GLY A 817 17.82 5.11 -18.48
C GLY A 817 16.39 5.50 -18.86
N VAL A 818 15.91 6.65 -18.40
CA VAL A 818 14.64 7.25 -18.80
C VAL A 818 14.81 7.99 -20.12
N TYR A 819 13.85 7.81 -21.03
CA TYR A 819 13.85 8.41 -22.36
C TYR A 819 12.67 9.38 -22.52
N ALA A 820 12.90 10.49 -23.21
CA ALA A 820 11.85 11.38 -23.68
C ALA A 820 12.12 11.86 -25.11
N ALA A 821 11.05 12.07 -25.86
CA ALA A 821 11.08 12.72 -27.16
C ALA A 821 10.76 14.22 -26.98
N ILE A 822 11.67 15.08 -27.42
CA ILE A 822 11.50 16.53 -27.40
C ILE A 822 11.14 16.95 -28.83
N VAL A 823 9.89 17.34 -29.02
CA VAL A 823 9.33 17.67 -30.33
C VAL A 823 8.94 19.15 -30.38
N PRO A 824 9.22 19.88 -31.48
CA PRO A 824 8.64 21.20 -31.66
C PRO A 824 7.12 21.09 -31.73
N TYR A 825 6.40 21.96 -31.05
CA TYR A 825 4.94 21.94 -31.04
C TYR A 825 4.36 22.33 -32.41
N PHE A 826 4.94 23.36 -33.02
CA PHE A 826 4.60 23.80 -34.38
C PHE A 826 5.52 23.10 -35.37
N LEU A 827 4.96 22.26 -36.24
CA LEU A 827 5.68 21.52 -37.29
C LEU A 827 5.76 22.28 -38.61
#